data_AF-L7U746-F1
#
_entry.id   AF-L7U746-F1
#
_cell.length_a   1.000
_cell.length_b   1.000
_cell.length_c   1.000
_cell.angle_alpha   90.00
_cell.angle_beta   90.00
_cell.angle_gamma   90.00
#
_symmetry.space_group_name_H-M   'P 1'
#
loop_
_entity.id
_entity.type
_entity.pdbx_description
1 polymer ?
#
loop_
_entity_poly.entity_id
_entity_poly.type
_entity_poly.pdbx_seq_one_letter_code
_entity_poly.pdbx_strand_id
1 'polypeptide(L)'
;MKNVEDVYKLSPLQRELLARPSSSPEPRVEHLQWSFRGELDEAALEGALKELVRRHTALRTALFTQGLPEPMQVVRAQVDPTVERHDLTGLPEAEQTARIEQHLATQRERGLNLIAAPLAGLTLFRTSQAMGTCVFGYSPLVLDRASARICVKELFQLYKATREKSEAGLEPGQPFRKYVAWLEQQDSREAEVRFREALHGLPPSMLSERAGTQELPGASDWLTQQLVLSTSESETVQTFLRKNKVGLGTLVQAAWAVLLRLQTGHADTRFGVYSPGRPAGTPWSEVMVGGLANTLPRRISVPSEGNLLRWLRGLHADLSAWQSADGVSSAQVRQWLGVPEGAPLFQSVVSTEELAEDDVLVPLARGLGFQPPAVPLSAPAHPLTVGVVSAARVSLRLTYDTRRFESLAIIHLTGQLHGLLVGMTTQPEQDLSALLQSTEEPPRVTASSSRELGPRELQALLARHPAVRQVTVTQGPQGLVSHVVPAPRPGAGKKLDFSLFFFADDGGGSERYRLYLEAGKFADQNGFSAVWSPERHFHEHGGLYPNPAVLNAALATVTKNVGLRAGSVVLPLQSPFRVAEEWSIVDNLSKGRAGISIASGWVPNDFAFAPENYANKREVMFRNLDLVQRLWRGESIPAKDGVGNDITLRVFPRPVQEELPIWVTCAGGLDLFEKTGRDGYHMLTSLLGQSLEDALQKTGVYQTHLRNAGHDPSKRVATLMMHTFLGKDTQEVLHKVREPLTSYLASHVHLMQTMAKSLNLQVDINEPKWVRYVASFAFERYYRTGALIGTPTSCLPMVDRIIEGGVNEVACFIDFGVETDDVLESLVHLAELKRLVDDEALRTRHVLNEYLDERLPGARPAVTFNVVEALPAVA
;
A
#
# COMPACT_ATOMS: atom_id res chain seq x y z
N MET A 1 20.18 52.21 -2.84
CA MET A 1 19.74 51.08 -1.99
C MET A 1 20.97 50.51 -1.29
N LYS A 2 21.05 50.54 0.04
CA LYS A 2 22.11 49.81 0.77
C LYS A 2 21.69 48.33 0.81
N ASN A 3 22.62 47.37 0.66
CA ASN A 3 22.37 45.92 0.66
C ASN A 3 21.64 45.34 -0.58
N VAL A 4 22.12 45.67 -1.79
CA VAL A 4 21.73 45.01 -3.06
C VAL A 4 23.00 44.55 -3.76
N GLU A 5 23.06 43.26 -4.11
CA GLU A 5 24.13 42.67 -4.91
C GLU A 5 23.75 42.64 -6.38
N ASP A 6 22.48 42.35 -6.68
CA ASP A 6 22.08 42.08 -8.05
C ASP A 6 20.59 42.27 -8.33
N VAL A 7 20.23 42.59 -9.58
CA VAL A 7 18.83 42.80 -10.01
C VAL A 7 18.60 42.29 -11.43
N TYR A 8 17.64 41.39 -11.63
CA TYR A 8 17.31 40.81 -12.95
C TYR A 8 15.86 40.34 -13.03
N LYS A 9 15.38 40.03 -14.23
CA LYS A 9 13.98 39.62 -14.48
C LYS A 9 13.66 38.26 -13.86
N LEU A 10 12.37 38.01 -13.62
CA LEU A 10 11.88 36.67 -13.30
C LEU A 10 11.95 35.77 -14.53
N SER A 11 12.26 34.49 -14.34
CA SER A 11 12.12 33.49 -15.40
C SER A 11 10.64 33.36 -15.83
N PRO A 12 10.35 32.83 -17.04
CA PRO A 12 8.98 32.55 -17.46
C PRO A 12 8.21 31.70 -16.45
N LEU A 13 8.85 30.66 -15.90
CA LEU A 13 8.27 29.81 -14.85
C LEU A 13 7.97 30.62 -13.57
N GLN A 14 8.91 31.44 -13.08
CA GLN A 14 8.67 32.25 -11.89
C GLN A 14 7.49 33.23 -12.07
N ARG A 15 7.33 33.81 -13.27
CA ARG A 15 6.18 34.66 -13.59
C ARG A 15 4.86 33.87 -13.60
N GLU A 16 4.87 32.66 -14.13
CA GLU A 16 3.72 31.75 -14.08
C GLU A 16 3.34 31.42 -12.63
N LEU A 17 4.31 30.99 -11.82
CA LEU A 17 4.10 30.68 -10.40
C LEU A 17 3.57 31.89 -9.62
N LEU A 18 4.06 33.09 -9.94
CA LEU A 18 3.65 34.35 -9.31
C LEU A 18 2.21 34.74 -9.68
N ALA A 19 1.82 34.52 -10.93
CA ALA A 19 0.49 34.88 -11.45
C ALA A 19 -0.63 33.93 -10.99
N ARG A 20 -0.31 32.83 -10.31
CA ARG A 20 -1.30 31.86 -9.84
C ARG A 20 -2.31 32.46 -8.85
N PRO A 21 -3.61 32.20 -9.04
CA PRO A 21 -4.64 32.69 -8.14
C PRO A 21 -4.48 32.08 -6.74
N SER A 22 -4.91 32.81 -5.72
CA SER A 22 -4.83 32.33 -4.33
C SER A 22 -5.72 31.12 -4.04
N SER A 23 -6.67 30.81 -4.93
CA SER A 23 -7.51 29.61 -4.88
C SER A 23 -6.86 28.37 -5.50
N SER A 24 -5.63 28.48 -6.04
CA SER A 24 -4.92 27.32 -6.59
C SER A 24 -4.67 26.26 -5.51
N PRO A 25 -4.82 24.97 -5.83
CA PRO A 25 -4.61 23.87 -4.88
C PRO A 25 -3.13 23.64 -4.52
N GLU A 26 -2.21 24.21 -5.30
CA GLU A 26 -0.77 24.11 -5.05
C GLU A 26 -0.33 25.02 -3.90
N PRO A 27 0.46 24.50 -2.94
CA PRO A 27 0.88 25.29 -1.79
C PRO A 27 1.85 26.40 -2.21
N ARG A 28 1.68 27.60 -1.64
CA ARG A 28 2.61 28.73 -1.85
C ARG A 28 3.96 28.53 -1.12
N VAL A 29 4.02 27.54 -0.22
CA VAL A 29 5.19 27.15 0.57
C VAL A 29 5.29 25.62 0.59
N GLU A 30 6.44 25.09 0.22
CA GLU A 30 6.74 23.66 0.36
C GLU A 30 7.65 23.40 1.57
N HIS A 31 7.65 22.17 2.06
CA HIS A 31 8.37 21.76 3.26
C HIS A 31 9.18 20.48 3.04
N LEU A 32 10.43 20.49 3.49
CA LEU A 32 11.22 19.27 3.74
C LEU A 32 11.39 19.11 5.25
N GLN A 33 11.10 17.93 5.79
CA GLN A 33 11.11 17.67 7.23
C GLN A 33 12.04 16.52 7.56
N TRP A 34 12.85 16.66 8.61
CA TRP A 34 13.66 15.59 9.18
C TRP A 34 13.63 15.66 10.70
N SER A 35 13.76 14.52 11.37
CA SER A 35 13.81 14.47 12.83
C SER A 35 15.24 14.23 13.31
N PHE A 36 15.52 14.60 14.56
CA PHE A 36 16.81 14.36 15.20
C PHE A 36 16.61 13.63 16.53
N ARG A 37 17.61 12.83 16.91
CA ARG A 37 17.70 12.18 18.22
C ARG A 37 19.07 12.44 18.84
N GLY A 38 19.08 12.80 20.12
CA GLY A 38 20.28 13.24 20.86
C GLY A 38 20.39 14.77 20.91
N GLU A 39 21.54 15.25 21.40
CA GLU A 39 21.84 16.68 21.44
C GLU A 39 22.02 17.26 20.03
N LEU A 40 21.23 18.28 19.71
CA LEU A 40 21.37 19.10 18.52
C LEU A 40 22.22 20.32 18.86
N ASP A 41 23.32 20.52 18.15
CA ASP A 41 24.12 21.75 18.26
C ASP A 41 23.43 22.85 17.42
N GLU A 42 22.48 23.55 18.05
CA GLU A 42 21.70 24.59 17.36
C GLU A 42 22.57 25.72 16.81
N ALA A 43 23.64 26.08 17.53
CA ALA A 43 24.57 27.12 17.09
C ALA A 43 25.33 26.70 15.81
N ALA A 44 25.78 25.44 15.75
CA ALA A 44 26.38 24.90 14.54
C ALA A 44 25.37 24.80 13.38
N LEU A 45 24.11 24.47 13.67
CA LEU A 45 23.06 24.39 12.64
C LEU A 45 22.72 25.78 12.08
N GLU A 46 22.65 26.79 12.93
CA GLU A 46 22.47 28.19 12.51
C GLU A 46 23.65 28.71 11.70
N GLY A 47 24.88 28.40 12.14
CA GLY A 47 26.10 28.73 11.39
C GLY A 47 26.10 28.10 10.00
N ALA A 48 25.74 26.82 9.92
CA ALA A 48 25.61 26.10 8.66
C ALA A 48 24.53 26.72 7.74
N LEU A 49 23.38 27.10 8.29
CA LEU A 49 22.31 27.74 7.54
C LEU A 49 22.72 29.12 7.03
N LYS A 50 23.45 29.90 7.83
CA LYS A 50 23.98 31.21 7.42
C LYS A 50 24.94 31.07 6.24
N GLU A 51 25.82 30.08 6.28
CA GLU A 51 26.74 29.81 5.18
C GLU A 51 26.01 29.32 3.93
N LEU A 52 24.99 28.48 4.09
CA LEU A 52 24.13 28.04 2.98
C LEU A 52 23.43 29.22 2.29
N VAL A 53 22.83 30.14 3.06
CA VAL A 53 22.19 31.35 2.52
C VAL A 53 23.21 32.26 1.83
N ARG A 54 24.41 32.45 2.41
CA ARG A 54 25.48 33.24 1.80
C ARG A 54 25.87 32.69 0.42
N ARG A 55 26.02 31.37 0.34
CA ARG A 55 26.49 30.62 -0.83
C ARG A 55 25.51 30.66 -2.01
N HIS A 56 24.20 30.59 -1.75
CA HIS A 56 23.19 30.51 -2.82
C HIS A 56 22.42 31.80 -3.00
N THR A 57 22.67 32.48 -4.13
CA THR A 57 21.95 33.73 -4.49
C THR A 57 20.42 33.59 -4.43
N ALA A 58 19.86 32.44 -4.82
CA ALA A 58 18.42 32.18 -4.78
C ALA A 58 17.81 32.30 -3.37
N LEU A 59 18.57 31.94 -2.32
CA LEU A 59 18.13 32.08 -0.93
C LEU A 59 18.18 33.53 -0.43
N ARG A 60 18.91 34.41 -1.12
CA ARG A 60 19.04 35.85 -0.81
C ARG A 60 18.16 36.74 -1.70
N THR A 61 17.29 36.13 -2.51
CA THR A 61 16.45 36.83 -3.47
C THR A 61 15.12 37.25 -2.84
N ALA A 62 14.74 38.51 -3.06
CA ALA A 62 13.39 39.03 -2.88
C ALA A 62 12.77 39.37 -4.24
N LEU A 63 11.45 39.35 -4.34
CA LEU A 63 10.69 39.59 -5.57
C LEU A 63 9.85 40.87 -5.42
N PHE A 64 10.03 41.80 -6.34
CA PHE A 64 9.31 43.08 -6.37
C PHE A 64 8.35 43.10 -7.56
N THR A 65 7.07 43.26 -7.28
CA THR A 65 5.99 43.21 -8.29
C THR A 65 5.26 44.53 -8.47
N GLN A 66 5.39 45.45 -7.51
CA GLN A 66 4.73 46.75 -7.52
C GLN A 66 5.74 47.89 -7.76
N GLY A 67 5.32 48.93 -8.48
CA GLY A 67 6.14 50.11 -8.74
C GLY A 67 7.23 49.94 -9.80
N LEU A 68 7.24 48.81 -10.53
CA LEU A 68 8.15 48.52 -11.64
C LEU A 68 7.35 48.12 -12.89
N PRO A 69 7.86 48.34 -14.11
CA PRO A 69 7.17 47.97 -15.36
C PRO A 69 6.92 46.46 -15.50
N GLU A 70 7.78 45.65 -14.90
CA GLU A 70 7.66 44.19 -14.84
C GLU A 70 8.19 43.69 -13.48
N PRO A 71 7.76 42.50 -13.01
CA PRO A 71 8.30 41.89 -11.80
C PRO A 71 9.81 41.65 -11.89
N MET A 72 10.55 41.99 -10.82
CA MET A 72 12.01 41.86 -10.76
C MET A 72 12.48 41.05 -9.55
N GLN A 73 13.58 40.32 -9.73
CA GLN A 73 14.34 39.65 -8.67
C GLN A 73 15.42 40.60 -8.17
N VAL A 74 15.53 40.77 -6.85
CA VAL A 74 16.56 41.57 -6.19
C VAL A 74 17.33 40.66 -5.23
N VAL A 75 18.59 40.39 -5.56
CA VAL A 75 19.52 39.65 -4.70
C VAL A 75 20.13 40.60 -3.68
N ARG A 76 19.95 40.29 -2.40
CA ARG A 76 20.52 41.03 -1.28
C ARG A 76 21.96 40.61 -1.05
N ALA A 77 22.88 41.56 -0.84
CA ALA A 77 24.28 41.24 -0.60
C ALA A 77 24.49 40.42 0.70
N GLN A 78 23.70 40.70 1.73
CA GLN A 78 23.69 39.98 3.00
C GLN A 78 22.25 39.79 3.49
N VAL A 79 21.96 38.58 3.95
CA VAL A 79 20.66 38.18 4.52
C VAL A 79 20.95 37.26 5.70
N ASP A 80 20.39 37.57 6.86
CA ASP A 80 20.40 36.63 7.97
C ASP A 80 19.31 35.57 7.76
N PRO A 81 19.60 34.29 8.03
CA PRO A 81 18.62 33.22 7.86
C PRO A 81 17.47 33.31 8.88
N THR A 82 16.28 32.89 8.48
CA THR A 82 15.13 32.77 9.38
C THR A 82 15.17 31.43 10.11
N VAL A 83 15.30 31.46 11.44
CA VAL A 83 15.20 30.28 12.32
C VAL A 83 14.12 30.49 13.36
N GLU A 84 12.99 29.81 13.19
CA GLU A 84 11.89 29.80 14.14
C GLU A 84 12.01 28.61 15.08
N ARG A 85 11.72 28.81 16.38
CA ARG A 85 11.85 27.76 17.41
C ARG A 85 10.54 27.62 18.17
N HIS A 86 10.09 26.38 18.31
CA HIS A 86 8.92 25.99 19.08
C HIS A 86 9.34 24.93 20.09
N ASP A 87 9.19 25.26 21.37
CA ASP A 87 9.33 24.28 22.45
C ASP A 87 7.96 23.64 22.71
N LEU A 88 7.85 22.35 22.39
CA LEU A 88 6.66 21.54 22.58
C LEU A 88 6.86 20.49 23.68
N THR A 89 8.00 20.50 24.39
CA THR A 89 8.40 19.46 25.35
C THR A 89 7.44 19.29 26.52
N GLY A 90 6.66 20.32 26.86
CA GLY A 90 5.65 20.30 27.91
C GLY A 90 4.26 19.83 27.47
N LEU A 91 4.05 19.55 26.19
CA LEU A 91 2.76 19.11 25.64
C LEU A 91 2.74 17.59 25.43
N PRO A 92 1.58 16.93 25.53
CA PRO A 92 1.41 15.53 25.11
C PRO A 92 1.79 15.36 23.64
N GLU A 93 2.43 14.24 23.28
CA GLU A 93 2.97 13.97 21.92
C GLU A 93 1.96 14.29 20.81
N ALA A 94 0.70 13.91 21.02
CA ALA A 94 -0.37 14.18 20.09
C ALA A 94 -0.67 15.68 19.83
N GLU A 95 -0.58 16.51 20.87
CA GLU A 95 -0.73 17.96 20.77
C GLU A 95 0.51 18.58 20.12
N GLN A 96 1.70 18.02 20.36
CA GLN A 96 2.93 18.42 19.66
C GLN A 96 2.77 18.23 18.15
N THR A 97 2.32 17.05 17.71
CA THR A 97 2.08 16.73 16.29
C THR A 97 1.03 17.66 15.69
N ALA A 98 -0.11 17.84 16.36
CA ALA A 98 -1.16 18.73 15.88
C ALA A 98 -0.68 20.18 15.72
N ARG A 99 0.19 20.65 16.63
CA ARG A 99 0.77 22.00 16.57
C ARG A 99 1.73 22.17 15.40
N ILE A 100 2.55 21.15 15.13
CA ILE A 100 3.43 21.10 13.96
C ILE A 100 2.58 21.17 12.68
N GLU A 101 1.60 20.28 12.52
CA GLU A 101 0.74 20.24 11.33
C GLU A 101 -0.03 21.54 11.12
N GLN A 102 -0.61 22.11 12.17
CA GLN A 102 -1.32 23.38 12.11
C GLN A 102 -0.38 24.51 11.69
N HIS A 103 0.85 24.56 12.22
CA HIS A 103 1.84 25.56 11.83
C HIS A 103 2.16 25.45 10.33
N LEU A 104 2.39 24.24 9.83
CA LEU A 104 2.68 24.00 8.41
C LEU A 104 1.50 24.35 7.50
N ALA A 105 0.28 23.98 7.88
CA ALA A 105 -0.94 24.33 7.16
C ALA A 105 -1.12 25.87 7.09
N THR A 106 -0.95 26.54 8.24
CA THR A 106 -1.03 28.01 8.33
C THR A 106 0.01 28.69 7.44
N GLN A 107 1.23 28.16 7.40
CA GLN A 107 2.30 28.71 6.56
C GLN A 107 2.01 28.52 5.06
N ARG A 108 1.43 27.38 4.66
CA ARG A 108 1.00 27.11 3.28
C ARG A 108 -0.10 28.09 2.82
N GLU A 109 -1.06 28.37 3.70
CA GLU A 109 -2.17 29.29 3.44
C GLU A 109 -1.71 30.75 3.38
N ARG A 110 -0.93 31.19 4.37
CA ARG A 110 -0.45 32.59 4.45
C ARG A 110 0.56 32.93 3.37
N GLY A 111 1.33 31.94 2.90
CA GLY A 111 2.46 32.16 2.00
C GLY A 111 3.63 32.88 2.69
N LEU A 112 4.64 33.27 1.89
CA LEU A 112 5.78 34.07 2.34
C LEU A 112 5.69 35.50 1.82
N ASN A 113 6.24 36.45 2.58
CA ASN A 113 6.34 37.84 2.14
C ASN A 113 7.40 37.97 1.04
N LEU A 114 6.96 38.04 -0.22
CA LEU A 114 7.84 38.01 -1.40
C LEU A 114 8.88 39.14 -1.45
N ILE A 115 8.62 40.29 -0.82
CA ILE A 115 9.57 41.43 -0.82
C ILE A 115 10.63 41.35 0.30
N ALA A 116 10.54 40.36 1.18
CA ALA A 116 11.44 40.16 2.32
C ALA A 116 12.23 38.84 2.17
N ALA A 117 13.49 38.93 1.76
CA ALA A 117 14.40 37.78 1.76
C ALA A 117 14.84 37.43 3.19
N PRO A 118 15.05 36.15 3.53
CA PRO A 118 15.02 34.98 2.63
C PRO A 118 13.60 34.42 2.42
N LEU A 119 13.30 33.93 1.21
CA LEU A 119 12.06 33.19 0.89
C LEU A 119 12.16 31.69 1.21
N ALA A 120 13.01 31.35 2.17
CA ALA A 120 13.19 30.04 2.75
C ALA A 120 13.68 30.18 4.20
N GLY A 121 13.38 29.21 5.05
CA GLY A 121 13.73 29.26 6.47
C GLY A 121 13.67 27.90 7.14
N LEU A 122 14.24 27.84 8.33
CA LEU A 122 14.24 26.65 9.17
C LEU A 122 13.30 26.86 10.36
N THR A 123 12.45 25.88 10.63
CA THR A 123 11.64 25.83 11.86
C THR A 123 12.07 24.61 12.68
N LEU A 124 12.40 24.82 13.94
CA LEU A 124 12.81 23.78 14.87
C LEU A 124 11.70 23.56 15.89
N PHE A 125 11.15 22.34 15.91
CA PHE A 125 10.19 21.89 16.91
C PHE A 125 10.90 20.94 17.87
N ARG A 126 11.02 21.33 19.14
CA ARG A 126 11.60 20.47 20.18
C ARG A 126 10.48 19.71 20.87
N THR A 127 10.50 18.38 20.78
CA THR A 127 9.45 17.49 21.32
C THR A 127 9.87 16.79 22.61
N SER A 128 11.18 16.64 22.84
CA SER A 128 11.76 16.29 24.15
C SER A 128 13.13 16.94 24.33
N GLN A 129 13.80 16.72 25.47
CA GLN A 129 15.17 17.22 25.69
C GLN A 129 16.19 16.71 24.66
N ALA A 130 15.93 15.58 24.01
CA ALA A 130 16.84 14.94 23.07
C ALA A 130 16.16 14.56 21.74
N MET A 131 14.98 15.12 21.43
CA MET A 131 14.25 14.82 20.20
C MET A 131 13.53 16.05 19.67
N GLY A 132 13.39 16.10 18.36
CA GLY A 132 12.61 17.12 17.69
C GLY A 132 12.56 16.94 16.18
N THR A 133 11.90 17.89 15.54
CA THR A 133 11.68 17.94 14.10
C THR A 133 12.18 19.27 13.55
N CYS A 134 13.02 19.20 12.53
CA CYS A 134 13.45 20.33 11.73
C CYS A 134 12.61 20.39 10.45
N VAL A 135 12.13 21.57 10.10
CA VAL A 135 11.38 21.84 8.88
C VAL A 135 12.08 22.92 8.08
N PHE A 136 12.52 22.58 6.88
CA PHE A 136 12.99 23.54 5.89
C PHE A 136 11.81 23.94 5.00
N GLY A 137 11.26 25.14 5.24
CA GLY A 137 10.17 25.72 4.47
C GLY A 137 10.70 26.67 3.40
N TYR A 138 10.15 26.61 2.19
CA TYR A 138 10.61 27.42 1.05
C TYR A 138 9.50 27.77 0.07
N SER A 139 9.67 28.88 -0.66
CA SER A 139 8.79 29.22 -1.77
C SER A 139 9.23 28.51 -3.07
N PRO A 140 8.31 27.87 -3.81
CA PRO A 140 8.56 27.33 -5.15
C PRO A 140 9.09 28.37 -6.16
N LEU A 141 8.90 29.67 -5.88
CA LEU A 141 9.43 30.77 -6.69
C LEU A 141 10.96 30.87 -6.66
N VAL A 142 11.62 30.40 -5.60
CA VAL A 142 13.08 30.48 -5.44
C VAL A 142 13.76 29.12 -5.43
N LEU A 143 13.05 28.05 -5.03
CA LEU A 143 13.58 26.69 -4.98
C LEU A 143 12.54 25.70 -5.50
N ASP A 144 12.94 24.82 -6.42
CA ASP A 144 12.19 23.58 -6.67
C ASP A 144 12.60 22.46 -5.69
N ARG A 145 11.90 21.31 -5.76
CA ARG A 145 12.13 20.17 -4.88
C ARG A 145 13.55 19.60 -4.98
N ALA A 146 14.11 19.54 -6.18
CA ALA A 146 15.47 19.05 -6.39
C ALA A 146 16.50 19.99 -5.77
N SER A 147 16.35 21.31 -5.98
CA SER A 147 17.18 22.34 -5.37
C SER A 147 17.03 22.39 -3.85
N ALA A 148 15.84 22.17 -3.30
CA ALA A 148 15.65 22.09 -1.85
C ALA A 148 16.40 20.88 -1.23
N ARG A 149 16.46 19.73 -1.92
CA ARG A 149 17.27 18.58 -1.49
C ARG A 149 18.77 18.87 -1.54
N ILE A 150 19.24 19.55 -2.58
CA ILE A 150 20.64 20.02 -2.66
C ILE A 150 20.94 20.90 -1.45
N CYS A 151 20.05 21.84 -1.12
CA CYS A 151 20.20 22.71 0.05
C CYS A 151 20.29 21.93 1.37
N VAL A 152 19.41 20.94 1.59
CA VAL A 152 19.45 20.13 2.83
C VAL A 152 20.70 19.25 2.90
N LYS A 153 21.15 18.68 1.77
CA LYS A 153 22.41 17.93 1.68
C LYS A 153 23.60 18.80 2.06
N GLU A 154 23.72 19.98 1.45
CA GLU A 154 24.79 20.92 1.76
C GLU A 154 24.69 21.44 3.19
N LEU A 155 23.48 21.67 3.72
CA LEU A 155 23.25 22.05 5.12
C LEU A 155 23.85 21.02 6.09
N PHE A 156 23.63 19.72 5.82
CA PHE A 156 24.20 18.65 6.64
C PHE A 156 25.73 18.58 6.53
N GLN A 157 26.30 18.80 5.35
CA GLN A 157 27.76 18.87 5.17
C GLN A 157 28.36 20.06 5.92
N LEU A 158 27.74 21.23 5.83
CA LEU A 158 28.12 22.45 6.54
C LEU A 158 27.97 22.30 8.06
N TYR A 159 26.90 21.66 8.52
CA TYR A 159 26.68 21.37 9.94
C TYR A 159 27.77 20.45 10.49
N LYS A 160 28.10 19.36 9.77
CA LYS A 160 29.21 18.47 10.12
C LYS A 160 30.52 19.24 10.24
N ALA A 161 30.86 20.02 9.22
CA ALA A 161 32.08 20.81 9.17
C ALA A 161 32.17 21.83 10.31
N THR A 162 31.05 22.50 10.62
CA THR A 162 30.97 23.48 11.72
C THR A 162 31.19 22.81 13.08
N ARG A 163 30.58 21.62 13.31
CA ARG A 163 30.79 20.85 14.55
C ARG A 163 32.22 20.33 14.70
N GLU A 164 32.80 19.85 13.60
CA GLU A 164 34.16 19.29 13.58
C GLU A 164 35.25 20.38 13.46
N LYS A 165 34.86 21.65 13.30
CA LYS A 165 35.75 22.78 13.00
C LYS A 165 36.67 22.51 11.80
N SER A 166 36.10 21.92 10.75
CA SER A 166 36.76 21.57 9.49
C SER A 166 36.12 22.32 8.31
N GLU A 167 36.72 22.21 7.12
CA GLU A 167 36.11 22.74 5.90
C GLU A 167 35.15 21.72 5.28
N ALA A 168 34.00 22.19 4.78
CA ALA A 168 32.99 21.31 4.17
C ALA A 168 33.37 20.80 2.76
N GLY A 169 34.38 21.40 2.12
CA GLY A 169 34.85 20.99 0.79
C GLY A 169 33.82 21.19 -0.34
N LEU A 170 32.94 22.19 -0.22
CA LEU A 170 31.89 22.47 -1.21
C LEU A 170 32.38 23.45 -2.29
N GLU A 171 32.37 23.03 -3.55
CA GLU A 171 32.63 23.87 -4.74
C GLU A 171 31.74 25.11 -4.77
N PRO A 172 32.14 26.32 -5.20
CA PRO A 172 31.30 27.53 -5.15
C PRO A 172 29.89 27.37 -5.75
N GLY A 173 28.88 27.85 -5.03
CA GLY A 173 27.48 27.84 -5.49
C GLY A 173 27.30 28.63 -6.80
N GLN A 174 26.50 28.10 -7.71
CA GLN A 174 26.26 28.75 -9.01
C GLN A 174 25.13 29.78 -8.89
N PRO A 175 25.35 31.05 -9.31
CA PRO A 175 24.33 32.09 -9.18
C PRO A 175 23.19 31.89 -10.17
N PHE A 176 21.94 32.04 -9.71
CA PHE A 176 20.74 31.81 -10.52
C PHE A 176 20.63 32.74 -11.74
N ARG A 177 21.27 33.93 -11.68
CA ARG A 177 21.42 34.83 -12.84
C ARG A 177 21.98 34.12 -14.07
N LYS A 178 22.91 33.17 -13.91
CA LYS A 178 23.49 32.45 -15.06
C LYS A 178 22.40 31.72 -15.86
N TYR A 179 21.43 31.12 -15.17
CA TYR A 179 20.29 30.49 -15.80
C TYR A 179 19.37 31.50 -16.48
N VAL A 180 19.05 32.63 -15.82
CA VAL A 180 18.23 33.69 -16.42
C VAL A 180 18.89 34.29 -17.67
N ALA A 181 20.19 34.56 -17.63
CA ALA A 181 20.94 35.06 -18.79
C ALA A 181 21.01 34.02 -19.92
N TRP A 182 21.10 32.73 -19.59
CA TRP A 182 21.01 31.65 -20.57
C TRP A 182 19.62 31.60 -21.23
N LEU A 183 18.55 31.79 -20.46
CA LEU A 183 17.17 31.86 -20.97
C LEU A 183 16.98 33.02 -21.95
N GLU A 184 17.56 34.19 -21.66
CA GLU A 184 17.48 35.37 -22.53
C GLU A 184 18.19 35.17 -23.89
N GLN A 185 19.11 34.21 -23.97
CA GLN A 185 19.79 33.85 -25.21
C GLN A 185 19.03 32.81 -26.06
N GLN A 186 17.97 32.19 -25.51
CA GLN A 186 17.20 31.18 -26.24
C GLN A 186 16.22 31.84 -27.22
N ASP A 187 16.11 31.31 -28.43
CA ASP A 187 15.09 31.75 -29.39
C ASP A 187 13.74 31.11 -29.06
N SER A 188 12.84 31.88 -28.47
CA SER A 188 11.48 31.42 -28.16
C SER A 188 10.66 31.08 -29.40
N ARG A 189 11.02 31.57 -30.59
CA ARG A 189 10.28 31.30 -31.84
C ARG A 189 10.47 29.87 -32.32
N GLU A 190 11.68 29.33 -32.22
CA GLU A 190 11.94 27.94 -32.58
C GLU A 190 11.18 26.98 -31.66
N ALA A 191 11.17 27.29 -30.36
CA ALA A 191 10.36 26.56 -29.39
C ALA A 191 8.86 26.69 -29.69
N GLU A 192 8.35 27.90 -29.97
CA GLU A 192 6.94 28.13 -30.33
C GLU A 192 6.51 27.33 -31.56
N VAL A 193 7.31 27.36 -32.64
CA VAL A 193 7.06 26.58 -33.86
C VAL A 193 7.00 25.09 -33.52
N ARG A 194 7.99 24.57 -32.79
CA ARG A 194 8.05 23.15 -32.40
C ARG A 194 6.85 22.73 -31.56
N PHE A 195 6.46 23.51 -30.55
CA PHE A 195 5.30 23.20 -29.71
C PHE A 195 3.99 23.28 -30.49
N ARG A 196 3.84 24.24 -31.40
CA ARG A 196 2.66 24.32 -32.29
C ARG A 196 2.63 23.12 -33.24
N GLU A 197 3.71 22.81 -33.93
CA GLU A 197 3.77 21.66 -34.84
C GLU A 197 3.48 20.34 -34.10
N ALA A 198 4.01 20.19 -32.89
CA ALA A 198 3.80 18.98 -32.11
C ALA A 198 2.38 18.85 -31.53
N LEU A 199 1.78 19.94 -31.02
CA LEU A 199 0.58 19.88 -30.16
C LEU A 199 -0.67 20.57 -30.73
N HIS A 200 -0.57 21.32 -31.84
CA HIS A 200 -1.71 22.06 -32.39
C HIS A 200 -2.85 21.12 -32.78
N GLY A 201 -4.07 21.43 -32.32
CA GLY A 201 -5.26 20.63 -32.58
C GLY A 201 -5.37 19.31 -31.81
N LEU A 202 -4.37 18.94 -30.99
CA LEU A 202 -4.42 17.72 -30.18
C LEU A 202 -4.99 18.02 -28.79
N PRO A 203 -6.17 17.52 -28.39
CA PRO A 203 -6.70 17.70 -27.03
C PRO A 203 -5.86 16.97 -25.96
N PRO A 204 -6.01 17.31 -24.66
CA PRO A 204 -5.39 16.51 -23.61
C PRO A 204 -6.00 15.10 -23.59
N SER A 205 -5.19 14.08 -23.29
CA SER A 205 -5.72 12.73 -23.05
C SER A 205 -6.44 12.71 -21.70
N MET A 206 -7.77 12.57 -21.76
CA MET A 206 -8.65 12.58 -20.58
C MET A 206 -9.06 11.14 -20.23
N LEU A 207 -8.74 10.69 -19.02
CA LEU A 207 -9.30 9.51 -18.38
C LEU A 207 -10.68 9.82 -17.81
N SER A 208 -11.52 8.78 -17.70
CA SER A 208 -12.86 8.89 -17.13
C SER A 208 -12.81 9.38 -15.68
N GLU A 209 -13.57 10.44 -15.40
CA GLU A 209 -13.76 10.98 -14.05
C GLU A 209 -15.09 10.50 -13.45
N ARG A 210 -15.21 10.61 -12.13
CA ARG A 210 -16.45 10.34 -11.40
C ARG A 210 -17.58 11.25 -11.89
N ALA A 211 -18.77 10.68 -12.10
CA ALA A 211 -19.94 11.46 -12.49
C ALA A 211 -20.48 12.28 -11.30
N GLY A 212 -20.72 13.58 -11.49
CA GLY A 212 -21.51 14.41 -10.56
C GLY A 212 -20.76 15.30 -9.55
N THR A 213 -19.53 15.73 -9.83
CA THR A 213 -18.77 16.61 -8.92
C THR A 213 -19.28 18.05 -8.91
N GLN A 214 -20.06 18.41 -7.88
CA GLN A 214 -20.09 19.79 -7.38
C GLN A 214 -18.88 20.01 -6.47
N GLU A 215 -18.12 21.08 -6.73
CA GLU A 215 -17.00 21.51 -5.89
C GLU A 215 -17.51 21.93 -4.50
N LEU A 216 -17.36 21.06 -3.50
CA LEU A 216 -17.43 21.45 -2.09
C LEU A 216 -16.05 22.02 -1.69
N PRO A 217 -15.94 23.31 -1.29
CA PRO A 217 -14.66 23.89 -0.90
C PRO A 217 -14.17 23.31 0.44
N GLY A 218 -12.91 22.86 0.50
CA GLY A 218 -12.18 22.67 1.76
C GLY A 218 -11.73 21.25 2.14
N ALA A 219 -12.17 20.20 1.44
CA ALA A 219 -11.66 18.83 1.63
C ALA A 219 -11.06 18.33 0.31
N SER A 220 -9.75 18.07 0.31
CA SER A 220 -9.10 17.36 -0.79
C SER A 220 -8.57 16.03 -0.28
N ASP A 221 -9.30 14.97 -0.59
CA ASP A 221 -8.95 13.60 -0.26
C ASP A 221 -8.05 13.04 -1.37
N TRP A 222 -6.74 13.12 -1.17
CA TRP A 222 -5.75 12.53 -2.07
C TRP A 222 -5.39 11.13 -1.58
N LEU A 223 -5.38 10.16 -2.49
CA LEU A 223 -4.90 8.80 -2.20
C LEU A 223 -3.69 8.46 -3.07
N THR A 224 -2.86 7.54 -2.59
CA THR A 224 -1.72 7.00 -3.34
C THR A 224 -1.85 5.50 -3.51
N GLN A 225 -1.92 5.05 -4.76
CA GLN A 225 -1.80 3.64 -5.13
C GLN A 225 -0.34 3.34 -5.49
N GLN A 226 0.21 2.29 -4.90
CA GLN A 226 1.59 1.88 -5.17
C GLN A 226 1.61 0.67 -6.11
N LEU A 227 2.49 0.71 -7.10
CA LEU A 227 2.90 -0.43 -7.91
C LEU A 227 4.32 -0.82 -7.52
N VAL A 228 4.52 -2.05 -7.08
CA VAL A 228 5.86 -2.57 -6.75
C VAL A 228 6.11 -3.78 -7.63
N LEU A 229 7.13 -3.73 -8.48
CA LEU A 229 7.56 -4.89 -9.23
C LEU A 229 8.23 -5.89 -8.27
N SER A 230 8.02 -7.18 -8.49
CA SER A 230 8.76 -8.24 -7.79
C SER A 230 10.27 -8.09 -8.05
N THR A 231 11.10 -8.81 -7.28
CA THR A 231 12.56 -8.79 -7.47
C THR A 231 12.95 -9.21 -8.89
N SER A 232 12.37 -10.30 -9.40
CA SER A 232 12.68 -10.83 -10.73
C SER A 232 12.22 -9.91 -11.85
N GLU A 233 11.04 -9.30 -11.73
CA GLU A 233 10.55 -8.30 -12.69
C GLU A 233 11.43 -7.04 -12.67
N SER A 234 11.82 -6.56 -11.48
CA SER A 234 12.73 -5.41 -11.35
C SER A 234 14.08 -5.68 -12.01
N GLU A 235 14.67 -6.86 -11.80
CA GLU A 235 15.92 -7.27 -12.45
C GLU A 235 15.79 -7.37 -13.97
N THR A 236 14.64 -7.88 -14.44
CA THR A 236 14.33 -7.97 -15.88
C THR A 236 14.26 -6.58 -16.50
N VAL A 237 13.52 -5.66 -15.87
CA VAL A 237 13.42 -4.25 -16.31
C VAL A 237 14.80 -3.60 -16.32
N GLN A 238 15.55 -3.67 -15.22
CA GLN A 238 16.88 -3.05 -15.13
C GLN A 238 17.88 -3.63 -16.16
N THR A 239 17.81 -4.93 -16.42
CA THR A 239 18.64 -5.58 -17.44
C THR A 239 18.24 -5.15 -18.84
N PHE A 240 16.94 -5.05 -19.12
CA PHE A 240 16.42 -4.53 -20.38
C PHE A 240 16.89 -3.09 -20.64
N LEU A 241 16.74 -2.20 -19.65
CA LEU A 241 17.11 -0.79 -19.74
C LEU A 241 18.61 -0.64 -20.06
N ARG A 242 19.48 -1.35 -19.31
CA ARG A 242 20.93 -1.37 -19.54
C ARG A 242 21.31 -1.91 -20.91
N LYS A 243 20.75 -3.07 -21.30
CA LYS A 243 21.06 -3.74 -22.58
C LYS A 243 20.68 -2.87 -23.79
N ASN A 244 19.55 -2.16 -23.70
CA ASN A 244 18.99 -1.42 -24.82
C ASN A 244 19.29 0.07 -24.79
N LYS A 245 20.00 0.56 -23.77
CA LYS A 245 20.31 1.99 -23.56
C LYS A 245 19.05 2.85 -23.59
N VAL A 246 18.02 2.41 -22.87
CA VAL A 246 16.75 3.13 -22.67
C VAL A 246 16.63 3.46 -21.19
N GLY A 247 16.18 4.69 -20.86
CA GLY A 247 15.96 5.11 -19.48
C GLY A 247 14.63 4.63 -18.90
N LEU A 248 14.56 4.43 -17.57
CA LEU A 248 13.33 4.01 -16.89
C LEU A 248 12.19 5.01 -17.12
N GLY A 249 12.50 6.31 -17.11
CA GLY A 249 11.54 7.36 -17.42
C GLY A 249 10.93 7.23 -18.82
N THR A 250 11.71 6.83 -19.82
CA THR A 250 11.20 6.58 -21.19
C THR A 250 10.26 5.39 -21.22
N LEU A 251 10.63 4.29 -20.55
CA LEU A 251 9.78 3.09 -20.46
C LEU A 251 8.43 3.41 -19.81
N VAL A 252 8.43 4.13 -18.69
CA VAL A 252 7.20 4.50 -17.98
C VAL A 252 6.34 5.45 -18.79
N GLN A 253 6.92 6.44 -19.47
CA GLN A 253 6.16 7.34 -20.35
C GLN A 253 5.57 6.59 -21.55
N ALA A 254 6.31 5.63 -22.13
CA ALA A 254 5.81 4.80 -23.22
C ALA A 254 4.65 3.90 -22.77
N ALA A 255 4.79 3.23 -21.62
CA ALA A 255 3.72 2.42 -21.04
C ALA A 255 2.49 3.28 -20.70
N TRP A 256 2.69 4.47 -20.15
CA TRP A 256 1.60 5.41 -19.88
C TRP A 256 0.90 5.89 -21.17
N ALA A 257 1.66 6.18 -22.23
CA ALA A 257 1.10 6.56 -23.52
C ALA A 257 0.29 5.42 -24.15
N VAL A 258 0.78 4.18 -24.10
CA VAL A 258 0.02 3.01 -24.56
C VAL A 258 -1.29 2.89 -23.77
N LEU A 259 -1.22 3.00 -22.44
CA LEU A 259 -2.39 2.93 -21.58
C LEU A 259 -3.40 4.05 -21.91
N LEU A 260 -2.95 5.29 -22.09
CA LEU A 260 -3.83 6.40 -22.50
C LEU A 260 -4.45 6.17 -23.88
N ARG A 261 -3.71 5.61 -24.84
CA ARG A 261 -4.26 5.23 -26.15
C ARG A 261 -5.38 4.20 -26.00
N LEU A 262 -5.19 3.18 -25.15
CA LEU A 262 -6.20 2.15 -24.92
C LEU A 262 -7.45 2.72 -24.25
N GLN A 263 -7.29 3.67 -23.33
CA GLN A 263 -8.41 4.28 -22.61
C GLN A 263 -9.15 5.33 -23.45
N THR A 264 -8.46 6.06 -24.32
CA THR A 264 -9.04 7.17 -25.10
C THR A 264 -9.38 6.80 -26.54
N GLY A 265 -8.85 5.68 -27.06
CA GLY A 265 -8.94 5.28 -28.47
C GLY A 265 -8.07 6.10 -29.43
N HIS A 266 -7.32 7.10 -28.95
CA HIS A 266 -6.54 8.00 -29.80
C HIS A 266 -5.07 7.56 -29.90
N ALA A 267 -4.54 7.56 -31.13
CA ALA A 267 -3.15 7.19 -31.39
C ALA A 267 -2.13 8.18 -30.81
N ASP A 268 -2.48 9.46 -30.86
CA ASP A 268 -1.70 10.55 -30.30
C ASP A 268 -2.20 10.85 -28.88
N THR A 269 -1.30 10.68 -27.92
CA THR A 269 -1.60 10.94 -26.51
C THR A 269 -0.89 12.20 -26.03
N ARG A 270 -1.55 12.98 -25.18
CA ARG A 270 -1.01 14.21 -24.61
C ARG A 270 -1.19 14.23 -23.10
N PHE A 271 -0.08 14.18 -22.37
CA PHE A 271 -0.03 14.23 -20.91
C PHE A 271 1.15 15.09 -20.44
N GLY A 272 1.15 15.48 -19.16
CA GLY A 272 2.23 16.28 -18.60
C GLY A 272 3.44 15.42 -18.27
N VAL A 273 4.64 15.94 -18.54
CA VAL A 273 5.89 15.30 -18.15
C VAL A 273 6.69 16.28 -17.31
N TYR A 274 7.14 15.81 -16.15
CA TYR A 274 8.04 16.59 -15.30
C TYR A 274 9.40 16.74 -16.01
N SER A 275 9.87 17.98 -16.10
CA SER A 275 11.21 18.34 -16.54
C SER A 275 11.95 19.02 -15.38
N PRO A 276 13.19 18.61 -15.06
CA PRO A 276 13.99 19.28 -14.04
C PRO A 276 14.40 20.72 -14.43
N GLY A 277 14.24 21.12 -15.70
CA GLY A 277 14.53 22.47 -16.19
C GLY A 277 16.02 22.83 -16.18
N ARG A 278 16.91 21.83 -16.16
CA ARG A 278 18.37 21.97 -16.13
C ARG A 278 18.95 21.70 -17.52
N PRO A 279 19.55 22.70 -18.19
CA PRO A 279 20.05 22.57 -19.55
C PRO A 279 21.06 21.43 -19.72
N ALA A 280 20.78 20.51 -20.64
CA ALA A 280 21.69 19.41 -20.95
C ALA A 280 23.07 19.92 -21.40
N GLY A 281 24.14 19.23 -20.98
CA GLY A 281 25.52 19.61 -21.35
C GLY A 281 26.06 20.84 -20.61
N THR A 282 25.39 21.32 -19.56
CA THR A 282 25.85 22.43 -18.74
C THR A 282 26.16 21.99 -17.30
N PRO A 283 27.43 21.70 -16.95
CA PRO A 283 27.78 21.22 -15.60
C PRO A 283 27.37 22.18 -14.47
N TRP A 284 27.31 23.49 -14.75
CA TRP A 284 26.88 24.48 -13.78
C TRP A 284 25.40 24.39 -13.41
N SER A 285 24.55 23.80 -14.26
CA SER A 285 23.11 23.71 -14.00
C SER A 285 22.76 22.54 -13.09
N GLU A 286 23.55 21.47 -13.06
CA GLU A 286 23.32 20.29 -12.22
C GLU A 286 23.38 20.60 -10.72
N VAL A 287 24.30 21.49 -10.33
CA VAL A 287 24.50 21.93 -8.93
C VAL A 287 23.82 23.26 -8.61
N MET A 288 23.09 23.84 -9.56
CA MET A 288 22.41 25.12 -9.36
C MET A 288 21.24 25.00 -8.40
N VAL A 289 21.06 26.04 -7.58
CA VAL A 289 19.91 26.20 -6.69
C VAL A 289 18.98 27.26 -7.26
N GLY A 290 17.72 26.90 -7.54
CA GLY A 290 16.72 27.79 -8.13
C GLY A 290 15.35 27.14 -8.31
N GLY A 291 14.34 27.91 -8.74
CA GLY A 291 13.08 27.39 -9.24
C GLY A 291 13.20 27.06 -10.73
N LEU A 292 13.60 25.82 -11.04
CA LEU A 292 13.95 25.37 -12.40
C LEU A 292 12.92 24.39 -12.96
N ALA A 293 12.44 23.47 -12.11
CA ALA A 293 11.55 22.39 -12.50
C ALA A 293 10.21 22.87 -13.09
N ASN A 294 9.78 22.25 -14.17
CA ASN A 294 8.52 22.56 -14.84
C ASN A 294 7.79 21.29 -15.30
N THR A 295 6.48 21.37 -15.51
CA THR A 295 5.69 20.30 -16.11
C THR A 295 5.14 20.77 -17.45
N LEU A 296 5.58 20.14 -18.54
CA LEU A 296 5.21 20.52 -19.90
C LEU A 296 4.38 19.42 -20.58
N PRO A 297 3.43 19.77 -21.46
CA PRO A 297 2.70 18.78 -22.25
C PRO A 297 3.64 18.08 -23.23
N ARG A 298 3.62 16.76 -23.24
CA ARG A 298 4.31 15.93 -24.22
C ARG A 298 3.29 15.18 -25.06
N ARG A 299 3.49 15.20 -26.39
CA ARG A 299 2.80 14.29 -27.30
C ARG A 299 3.62 13.02 -27.47
N ILE A 300 2.97 11.88 -27.31
CA ILE A 300 3.52 10.58 -27.72
C ILE A 300 2.53 9.94 -28.68
N SER A 301 2.99 9.75 -29.92
CA SER A 301 2.27 8.96 -30.92
C SER A 301 2.62 7.50 -30.73
N VAL A 302 1.61 6.68 -30.45
CA VAL A 302 1.74 5.23 -30.28
C VAL A 302 1.34 4.58 -31.61
N PRO A 303 2.26 3.97 -32.37
CA PRO A 303 1.93 3.28 -33.62
C PRO A 303 0.96 2.11 -33.40
N SER A 304 0.11 1.81 -34.38
CA SER A 304 -0.77 0.63 -34.36
C SER A 304 -0.05 -0.68 -34.68
N GLU A 305 1.12 -0.60 -35.32
CA GLU A 305 1.96 -1.72 -35.77
C GLU A 305 3.43 -1.31 -35.75
N GLY A 306 4.33 -2.29 -35.86
CA GLY A 306 5.78 -2.08 -35.92
C GLY A 306 6.52 -2.49 -34.65
N ASN A 307 7.85 -2.56 -34.73
CA ASN A 307 8.69 -3.10 -33.67
C ASN A 307 8.73 -2.19 -32.42
N LEU A 308 8.35 -2.76 -31.26
CA LEU A 308 8.31 -2.08 -29.97
C LEU A 308 9.67 -1.47 -29.56
N LEU A 309 10.75 -2.24 -29.63
CA LEU A 309 12.08 -1.76 -29.23
C LEU A 309 12.55 -0.58 -30.09
N ARG A 310 12.30 -0.62 -31.40
CA ARG A 310 12.60 0.48 -32.31
C ARG A 310 11.83 1.74 -31.92
N TRP A 311 10.54 1.62 -31.58
CA TRP A 311 9.74 2.73 -31.10
C TRP A 311 10.25 3.28 -29.76
N LEU A 312 10.58 2.42 -28.79
CA LEU A 312 11.16 2.84 -27.50
C LEU A 312 12.50 3.58 -27.67
N ARG A 313 13.36 3.11 -28.58
CA ARG A 313 14.62 3.80 -28.91
C ARG A 313 14.38 5.15 -29.58
N GLY A 314 13.38 5.23 -30.46
CA GLY A 314 12.92 6.49 -31.05
C GLY A 314 12.45 7.48 -29.98
N LEU A 315 11.57 7.05 -29.07
CA LEU A 315 11.09 7.87 -27.95
C LEU A 315 12.20 8.33 -27.01
N HIS A 316 13.23 7.50 -26.80
CA HIS A 316 14.39 7.85 -25.99
C HIS A 316 15.24 8.93 -26.68
N ALA A 317 15.51 8.77 -27.99
CA ALA A 317 16.21 9.78 -28.78
C ALA A 317 15.44 11.10 -28.86
N ASP A 318 14.12 11.02 -29.05
CA ASP A 318 13.23 12.19 -29.07
C ASP A 318 13.20 12.89 -27.72
N LEU A 319 13.22 12.15 -26.60
CA LEU A 319 13.27 12.76 -25.26
C LEU A 319 14.51 13.65 -25.10
N SER A 320 15.68 13.20 -25.59
CA SER A 320 16.91 14.00 -25.59
C SER A 320 16.81 15.23 -26.51
N ALA A 321 16.09 15.14 -27.63
CA ALA A 321 15.85 16.29 -28.50
C ALA A 321 14.86 17.30 -27.89
N TRP A 322 13.86 16.83 -27.13
CA TRP A 322 12.90 17.66 -26.40
C TRP A 322 13.48 18.38 -25.18
N GLN A 323 14.65 17.97 -24.68
CA GLN A 323 15.41 18.73 -23.67
C GLN A 323 15.84 20.12 -24.19
N SER A 324 15.86 20.36 -25.52
CA SER A 324 16.06 21.70 -26.08
C SER A 324 14.94 22.71 -25.78
N ALA A 325 13.82 22.29 -25.17
CA ALA A 325 12.76 23.16 -24.68
C ALA A 325 13.01 23.71 -23.26
N ASP A 326 14.20 23.51 -22.71
CA ASP A 326 14.60 24.05 -21.41
C ASP A 326 14.36 25.57 -21.38
N GLY A 327 13.55 26.03 -20.43
CA GLY A 327 13.18 27.44 -20.28
C GLY A 327 11.78 27.84 -20.74
N VAL A 328 11.06 26.96 -21.43
CA VAL A 328 9.65 27.16 -21.76
C VAL A 328 8.77 26.94 -20.51
N SER A 329 7.81 27.84 -20.29
CA SER A 329 6.78 27.74 -19.24
C SER A 329 5.47 27.13 -19.76
N SER A 330 4.64 26.57 -18.87
CA SER A 330 3.34 26.03 -19.26
C SER A 330 2.39 27.13 -19.74
N ALA A 331 2.52 28.34 -19.17
CA ALA A 331 1.80 29.53 -19.59
C ALA A 331 2.12 29.94 -21.04
N GLN A 332 3.40 29.89 -21.45
CA GLN A 332 3.78 30.15 -22.85
C GLN A 332 3.17 29.12 -23.79
N VAL A 333 3.23 27.84 -23.46
CA VAL A 333 2.63 26.78 -24.29
C VAL A 333 1.12 26.96 -24.41
N ARG A 334 0.42 27.32 -23.32
CA ARG A 334 -1.01 27.66 -23.36
C ARG A 334 -1.31 28.78 -24.33
N GLN A 335 -0.52 29.86 -24.28
CA GLN A 335 -0.66 31.00 -25.18
C GLN A 335 -0.41 30.59 -26.64
N TRP A 336 0.65 29.84 -26.91
CA TRP A 336 0.98 29.40 -28.26
C TRP A 336 -0.07 28.48 -28.88
N LEU A 337 -0.72 27.64 -28.07
CA LEU A 337 -1.78 26.74 -28.49
C LEU A 337 -3.19 27.37 -28.48
N GLY A 338 -3.33 28.61 -28.01
CA GLY A 338 -4.63 29.28 -27.90
C GLY A 338 -5.60 28.61 -26.93
N VAL A 339 -5.09 27.89 -25.93
CA VAL A 339 -5.93 27.17 -24.96
C VAL A 339 -6.50 28.17 -23.95
N PRO A 340 -7.84 28.25 -23.75
CA PRO A 340 -8.45 29.19 -22.82
C PRO A 340 -7.90 29.09 -21.39
N GLU A 341 -7.98 30.19 -20.65
CA GLU A 341 -7.68 30.21 -19.22
C GLU A 341 -8.65 29.27 -18.47
N GLY A 342 -8.14 28.42 -17.58
CA GLY A 342 -8.91 27.41 -16.85
C GLY A 342 -9.06 26.04 -17.55
N ALA A 343 -8.86 25.93 -18.87
CA ALA A 343 -8.86 24.63 -19.54
C ALA A 343 -7.59 23.81 -19.22
N PRO A 344 -7.67 22.49 -18.98
CA PRO A 344 -6.49 21.69 -18.66
C PRO A 344 -5.57 21.51 -19.88
N LEU A 345 -4.27 21.75 -19.71
CA LEU A 345 -3.26 21.38 -20.73
C LEU A 345 -3.06 19.86 -20.78
N PHE A 346 -3.23 19.19 -19.64
CA PHE A 346 -3.22 17.74 -19.43
C PHE A 346 -3.94 17.41 -18.12
N GLN A 347 -4.45 16.17 -18.00
CA GLN A 347 -5.14 15.68 -16.79
C GLN A 347 -4.20 14.83 -15.91
N SER A 348 -3.33 14.03 -16.53
CA SER A 348 -2.34 13.19 -15.85
C SER A 348 -0.92 13.68 -16.07
N VAL A 349 -0.04 13.44 -15.10
CA VAL A 349 1.40 13.73 -15.19
C VAL A 349 2.24 12.50 -14.92
N VAL A 350 3.30 12.29 -15.71
CA VAL A 350 4.36 11.32 -15.40
C VAL A 350 5.56 12.09 -14.86
N SER A 351 5.92 11.82 -13.61
CA SER A 351 7.12 12.37 -12.97
C SER A 351 8.20 11.31 -12.93
N THR A 352 9.31 11.59 -13.60
CA THR A 352 10.52 10.76 -13.61
C THR A 352 11.60 11.34 -12.71
N GLU A 353 11.24 12.10 -11.67
CA GLU A 353 12.16 12.36 -10.56
C GLU A 353 12.65 10.98 -10.08
N GLU A 354 13.83 10.56 -10.52
CA GLU A 354 14.49 9.35 -10.07
C GLU A 354 14.78 9.55 -8.59
N LEU A 355 13.80 9.21 -7.76
CA LEU A 355 13.98 9.01 -6.33
C LEU A 355 14.72 7.68 -6.17
N ALA A 356 15.98 7.66 -6.63
CA ALA A 356 16.96 6.80 -5.99
C ALA A 356 16.93 7.17 -4.51
N GLU A 357 16.98 6.16 -3.63
CA GLU A 357 17.44 6.42 -2.27
C GLU A 357 18.74 7.22 -2.42
N ASP A 358 18.77 8.45 -1.91
CA ASP A 358 19.95 9.31 -2.09
C ASP A 358 21.10 8.57 -1.41
N ASP A 359 21.96 7.90 -2.19
CA ASP A 359 23.10 7.10 -1.72
C ASP A 359 24.03 7.92 -0.81
N VAL A 360 23.90 9.25 -0.84
CA VAL A 360 24.71 10.20 -0.06
C VAL A 360 23.91 10.91 1.04
N LEU A 361 22.69 11.41 0.79
CA LEU A 361 21.93 12.19 1.79
C LEU A 361 21.51 11.32 2.98
N VAL A 362 21.04 10.09 2.72
CA VAL A 362 20.55 9.20 3.78
C VAL A 362 21.69 8.76 4.72
N PRO A 363 22.85 8.28 4.22
CA PRO A 363 23.98 7.98 5.09
C PRO A 363 24.51 9.20 5.83
N LEU A 364 24.58 10.37 5.18
CA LEU A 364 25.03 11.61 5.81
C LEU A 364 24.13 12.04 6.96
N ALA A 365 22.80 12.02 6.76
CA ALA A 365 21.83 12.34 7.80
C ALA A 365 21.97 11.40 9.01
N ARG A 366 22.03 10.09 8.76
CA ARG A 366 22.18 9.08 9.82
C ARG A 366 23.49 9.26 10.60
N GLY A 367 24.59 9.56 9.91
CA GLY A 367 25.89 9.82 10.54
C GLY A 367 25.90 11.04 11.47
N LEU A 368 24.93 11.94 11.33
CA LEU A 368 24.77 13.13 12.15
C LEU A 368 23.70 12.98 13.25
N GLY A 369 23.09 11.79 13.39
CA GLY A 369 22.00 11.55 14.33
C GLY A 369 20.62 12.03 13.84
N PHE A 370 20.49 12.34 12.55
CA PHE A 370 19.23 12.70 11.91
C PHE A 370 18.55 11.48 11.31
N GLN A 371 17.23 11.40 11.46
CA GLN A 371 16.43 10.59 10.54
C GLN A 371 16.35 11.37 9.22
N PRO A 372 16.67 10.77 8.07
CA PRO A 372 16.70 11.48 6.80
C PRO A 372 15.33 12.08 6.48
N PRO A 373 15.28 13.20 5.74
CA PRO A 373 14.02 13.82 5.40
C PRO A 373 13.16 12.85 4.59
N ALA A 374 11.97 12.55 5.10
CA ALA A 374 10.96 11.85 4.31
C ALA A 374 10.46 12.82 3.24
N VAL A 375 10.11 12.32 2.05
CA VAL A 375 9.35 13.12 1.08
C VAL A 375 7.89 13.04 1.50
N PRO A 376 7.30 14.07 2.15
CA PRO A 376 5.87 14.06 2.39
C PRO A 376 5.13 14.01 1.05
N LEU A 377 4.04 13.24 1.00
CA LEU A 377 3.08 13.32 -0.10
C LEU A 377 2.35 14.66 0.03
N SER A 378 2.95 15.75 -0.47
CA SER A 378 2.15 16.94 -0.74
C SER A 378 1.11 16.59 -1.79
N ALA A 379 -0.11 17.10 -1.67
CA ALA A 379 -1.09 17.07 -2.74
C ALA A 379 -0.39 17.49 -4.04
N PRO A 380 -0.36 16.63 -5.08
CA PRO A 380 0.25 17.01 -6.33
C PRO A 380 -0.58 18.12 -6.98
N ALA A 381 0.07 18.92 -7.81
CA ALA A 381 -0.55 19.98 -8.59
C ALA A 381 -1.63 19.48 -9.57
N HIS A 382 -1.64 18.18 -9.85
CA HIS A 382 -2.43 17.58 -10.92
C HIS A 382 -3.30 16.43 -10.42
N PRO A 383 -4.50 16.26 -11.01
CA PRO A 383 -5.50 15.28 -10.59
C PRO A 383 -5.00 13.84 -10.48
N LEU A 384 -4.04 13.46 -11.33
CA LEU A 384 -3.37 12.17 -11.30
C LEU A 384 -1.89 12.37 -11.63
N THR A 385 -1.01 11.90 -10.75
CA THR A 385 0.44 11.93 -10.93
C THR A 385 1.01 10.53 -10.78
N VAL A 386 1.75 10.07 -11.79
CA VAL A 386 2.50 8.81 -11.82
C VAL A 386 3.97 9.13 -11.55
N GLY A 387 4.41 8.93 -10.31
CA GLY A 387 5.81 9.12 -9.90
C GLY A 387 6.61 7.83 -10.00
N VAL A 388 7.79 7.89 -10.61
CA VAL A 388 8.75 6.78 -10.65
C VAL A 388 9.59 6.78 -9.37
N VAL A 389 9.75 5.61 -8.75
CA VAL A 389 10.61 5.42 -7.57
C VAL A 389 11.52 4.22 -7.83
N SER A 390 12.81 4.48 -7.97
CA SER A 390 13.82 3.45 -8.26
C SER A 390 14.74 3.27 -7.06
N ALA A 391 14.33 2.44 -6.10
CA ALA A 391 15.17 2.02 -4.98
C ALA A 391 15.77 0.62 -5.28
N ALA A 392 15.89 -0.27 -4.28
CA ALA A 392 16.29 -1.66 -4.50
C ALA A 392 15.38 -2.44 -5.47
N ARG A 393 14.11 -2.02 -5.61
CA ARG A 393 13.15 -2.52 -6.60
C ARG A 393 12.53 -1.36 -7.38
N VAL A 394 12.13 -1.63 -8.61
CA VAL A 394 11.39 -0.65 -9.43
C VAL A 394 9.97 -0.55 -8.88
N SER A 395 9.53 0.66 -8.56
CA SER A 395 8.18 0.93 -8.08
C SER A 395 7.63 2.24 -8.64
N LEU A 396 6.31 2.32 -8.79
CA LEU A 396 5.60 3.54 -9.18
C LEU A 396 4.61 3.93 -8.08
N ARG A 397 4.37 5.24 -7.95
CA ARG A 397 3.32 5.79 -7.09
C ARG A 397 2.33 6.58 -7.94
N LEU A 398 1.06 6.20 -7.89
CA LEU A 398 -0.03 6.90 -8.54
C LEU A 398 -0.78 7.67 -7.46
N THR A 399 -0.56 8.97 -7.38
CA THR A 399 -1.27 9.87 -6.45
C THR A 399 -2.39 10.57 -7.19
N TYR A 400 -3.61 10.49 -6.66
CA TYR A 400 -4.82 10.95 -7.35
C TYR A 400 -5.84 11.62 -6.44
N ASP A 401 -6.62 12.52 -7.02
CA ASP A 401 -7.73 13.19 -6.37
C ASP A 401 -8.96 12.27 -6.36
N THR A 402 -9.37 11.79 -5.18
CA THR A 402 -10.50 10.86 -5.05
C THR A 402 -11.85 11.47 -5.38
N ARG A 403 -11.92 12.82 -5.46
CA ARG A 403 -13.11 13.53 -5.94
C ARG A 403 -13.27 13.33 -7.45
N ARG A 404 -12.16 13.17 -8.18
CA ARG A 404 -12.14 13.03 -9.64
C ARG A 404 -12.04 11.59 -10.11
N PHE A 405 -11.31 10.72 -9.40
CA PHE A 405 -11.12 9.33 -9.82
C PHE A 405 -11.64 8.34 -8.78
N GLU A 406 -12.28 7.28 -9.26
CA GLU A 406 -12.62 6.13 -8.42
C GLU A 406 -11.37 5.32 -8.11
N SER A 407 -11.22 4.93 -6.84
CA SER A 407 -10.08 4.13 -6.39
C SER A 407 -9.95 2.81 -7.16
N LEU A 408 -11.07 2.19 -7.55
CA LEU A 408 -11.08 0.97 -8.35
C LEU A 408 -10.55 1.19 -9.78
N ALA A 409 -10.91 2.31 -10.41
CA ALA A 409 -10.39 2.67 -11.72
C ALA A 409 -8.86 2.87 -11.67
N ILE A 410 -8.35 3.53 -10.63
CA ILE A 410 -6.89 3.69 -10.44
C ILE A 410 -6.19 2.35 -10.19
N ILE A 411 -6.80 1.41 -9.45
CA ILE A 411 -6.25 0.04 -9.31
C ILE A 411 -6.14 -0.64 -10.66
N HIS A 412 -7.21 -0.59 -11.45
CA HIS A 412 -7.25 -1.24 -12.76
C HIS A 412 -6.17 -0.66 -13.68
N LEU A 413 -6.07 0.68 -13.75
CA LEU A 413 -5.00 1.37 -14.46
C LEU A 413 -3.61 0.97 -13.96
N THR A 414 -3.45 0.74 -12.65
CA THR A 414 -2.18 0.29 -12.05
C THR A 414 -1.83 -1.13 -12.50
N GLY A 415 -2.81 -2.05 -12.55
CA GLY A 415 -2.62 -3.42 -13.05
C GLY A 415 -2.29 -3.46 -14.54
N GLN A 416 -2.96 -2.64 -15.36
CA GLN A 416 -2.62 -2.50 -16.78
C GLN A 416 -1.21 -1.93 -16.98
N LEU A 417 -0.84 -0.93 -16.19
CA LEU A 417 0.50 -0.34 -16.24
C LEU A 417 1.58 -1.36 -15.82
N HIS A 418 1.32 -2.21 -14.82
CA HIS A 418 2.19 -3.33 -14.46
C HIS A 418 2.40 -4.29 -15.65
N GLY A 419 1.30 -4.75 -16.25
CA GLY A 419 1.35 -5.65 -17.40
C GLY A 419 2.12 -5.07 -18.58
N LEU A 420 1.94 -3.77 -18.87
CA LEU A 420 2.67 -3.08 -19.92
C LEU A 420 4.18 -2.99 -19.62
N LEU A 421 4.59 -2.64 -18.40
CA LEU A 421 6.01 -2.55 -18.04
C LEU A 421 6.72 -3.90 -18.16
N VAL A 422 6.08 -4.97 -17.69
CA VAL A 422 6.63 -6.33 -17.77
C VAL A 422 6.59 -6.86 -19.21
N GLY A 423 5.47 -6.68 -19.91
CA GLY A 423 5.31 -7.12 -21.30
C GLY A 423 6.30 -6.44 -22.25
N MET A 424 6.51 -5.13 -22.10
CA MET A 424 7.45 -4.38 -22.94
C MET A 424 8.91 -4.81 -22.74
N THR A 425 9.27 -5.28 -21.54
CA THR A 425 10.66 -5.66 -21.21
C THR A 425 10.95 -7.13 -21.43
N THR A 426 9.96 -8.00 -21.34
CA THR A 426 10.08 -9.45 -21.58
C THR A 426 10.02 -9.79 -23.07
N GLN A 427 9.23 -9.06 -23.86
CA GLN A 427 9.09 -9.27 -25.31
C GLN A 427 9.39 -7.99 -26.09
N PRO A 428 10.63 -7.47 -26.05
CA PRO A 428 10.93 -6.15 -26.59
C PRO A 428 10.90 -6.07 -28.12
N GLU A 429 11.07 -7.19 -28.81
CA GLU A 429 11.05 -7.26 -30.28
C GLU A 429 9.64 -7.50 -30.86
N GLN A 430 8.62 -7.63 -29.99
CA GLN A 430 7.25 -7.87 -30.43
C GLN A 430 6.71 -6.71 -31.26
N ASP A 431 5.71 -7.01 -32.09
CA ASP A 431 4.96 -5.99 -32.81
C ASP A 431 4.05 -5.21 -31.85
N LEU A 432 3.98 -3.89 -32.02
CA LEU A 432 3.11 -3.01 -31.24
C LEU A 432 1.64 -3.40 -31.38
N SER A 433 1.21 -3.96 -32.51
CA SER A 433 -0.16 -4.47 -32.67
C SER A 433 -0.45 -5.63 -31.70
N ALA A 434 0.53 -6.52 -31.47
CA ALA A 434 0.39 -7.62 -30.52
C ALA A 434 0.36 -7.12 -29.07
N LEU A 435 1.18 -6.09 -28.75
CA LEU A 435 1.13 -5.43 -27.44
C LEU A 435 -0.21 -4.73 -27.23
N LEU A 436 -0.72 -3.99 -28.22
CA LEU A 436 -2.01 -3.33 -28.14
C LEU A 436 -3.15 -4.34 -28.05
N GLN A 437 -3.15 -5.42 -28.84
CA GLN A 437 -4.20 -6.46 -28.78
C GLN A 437 -4.20 -7.27 -27.47
N SER A 438 -3.02 -7.48 -26.87
CA SER A 438 -2.91 -8.14 -25.56
C SER A 438 -3.29 -7.22 -24.40
N THR A 439 -3.30 -5.90 -24.63
CA THR A 439 -3.64 -4.89 -23.61
C THR A 439 -5.01 -4.20 -23.86
N GLU A 440 -5.59 -4.33 -25.06
CA GLU A 440 -6.94 -3.90 -25.40
C GLU A 440 -7.94 -4.69 -24.55
N GLU A 441 -8.51 -4.01 -23.55
CA GLU A 441 -9.86 -4.35 -23.15
C GLU A 441 -10.76 -4.17 -24.37
N PRO A 442 -11.59 -5.15 -24.75
CA PRO A 442 -12.58 -4.92 -25.80
C PRO A 442 -13.48 -3.75 -25.40
N PRO A 443 -14.00 -2.98 -26.37
CA PRO A 443 -15.02 -1.99 -26.08
C PRO A 443 -16.12 -2.67 -25.26
N ARG A 444 -16.55 -2.03 -24.16
CA ARG A 444 -17.85 -2.36 -23.57
C ARG A 444 -18.84 -2.24 -24.71
N VAL A 445 -19.38 -3.38 -25.15
CA VAL A 445 -20.42 -3.39 -26.18
C VAL A 445 -21.61 -2.66 -25.57
N THR A 446 -21.77 -1.38 -25.90
CA THR A 446 -23.03 -0.69 -25.70
C THR A 446 -24.06 -1.42 -26.55
N ALA A 447 -25.24 -1.66 -25.98
CA ALA A 447 -26.29 -2.58 -26.44
C ALA A 447 -26.91 -2.33 -27.85
N SER A 448 -26.19 -1.78 -28.82
CA SER A 448 -26.71 -1.42 -30.14
C SER A 448 -26.13 -2.20 -31.33
N SER A 449 -25.30 -3.22 -31.14
CA SER A 449 -24.90 -4.12 -32.24
C SER A 449 -25.27 -5.56 -31.94
N SER A 450 -26.47 -5.96 -32.36
CA SER A 450 -26.98 -7.33 -32.36
C SER A 450 -26.25 -8.19 -33.42
N ARG A 451 -24.97 -8.47 -33.19
CA ARG A 451 -24.22 -9.54 -33.88
C ARG A 451 -24.05 -10.69 -32.89
N GLU A 452 -24.69 -11.82 -33.14
CA GLU A 452 -24.51 -13.04 -32.33
C GLU A 452 -23.03 -13.46 -32.39
N LEU A 453 -22.39 -13.62 -31.22
CA LEU A 453 -21.01 -14.12 -31.14
C LEU A 453 -20.95 -15.56 -31.66
N GLY A 454 -20.07 -15.82 -32.63
CA GLY A 454 -19.81 -17.17 -33.16
C GLY A 454 -18.77 -17.94 -32.35
N PRO A 455 -18.55 -19.23 -32.68
CA PRO A 455 -17.57 -20.07 -31.98
C PRO A 455 -16.13 -19.52 -32.01
N ARG A 456 -15.70 -18.92 -33.13
CA ARG A 456 -14.33 -18.41 -33.29
C ARG A 456 -14.08 -17.18 -32.42
N GLU A 457 -15.05 -16.26 -32.37
CA GLU A 457 -14.97 -15.04 -31.56
C GLU A 457 -14.94 -15.39 -30.06
N LEU A 458 -15.81 -16.31 -29.62
CA LEU A 458 -15.84 -16.75 -28.23
C LEU A 458 -14.55 -17.49 -27.86
N GLN A 459 -14.03 -18.35 -28.74
CA GLN A 459 -12.75 -19.05 -28.50
C GLN A 459 -11.61 -18.06 -28.33
N ALA A 460 -11.52 -17.05 -29.21
CA ALA A 460 -10.48 -16.01 -29.12
C ALA A 460 -10.62 -15.17 -27.84
N LEU A 461 -11.85 -14.89 -27.39
CA LEU A 461 -12.11 -14.16 -26.16
C LEU A 461 -11.68 -14.95 -24.92
N LEU A 462 -12.07 -16.22 -24.84
CA LEU A 462 -11.73 -17.11 -23.71
C LEU A 462 -10.24 -17.43 -23.65
N ALA A 463 -9.57 -17.58 -24.81
CA ALA A 463 -8.14 -17.85 -24.88
C ALA A 463 -7.25 -16.74 -24.29
N ARG A 464 -7.79 -15.54 -24.09
CA ARG A 464 -7.08 -14.39 -23.48
C ARG A 464 -7.11 -14.42 -21.95
N HIS A 465 -8.01 -15.21 -21.35
CA HIS A 465 -8.15 -15.22 -19.90
C HIS A 465 -6.96 -15.98 -19.26
N PRO A 466 -6.27 -15.42 -18.24
CA PRO A 466 -5.08 -16.05 -17.62
C PRO A 466 -5.32 -17.46 -17.07
N ALA A 467 -6.56 -17.79 -16.68
CA ALA A 467 -6.93 -19.12 -16.22
C ALA A 467 -7.09 -20.16 -17.36
N VAL A 468 -6.92 -19.79 -18.62
CA VAL A 468 -7.10 -20.66 -19.79
C VAL A 468 -5.75 -20.97 -20.43
N ARG A 469 -5.37 -22.24 -20.46
CA ARG A 469 -4.17 -22.71 -21.17
C ARG A 469 -4.47 -22.98 -22.63
N GLN A 470 -5.59 -23.66 -22.90
CA GLN A 470 -6.08 -23.98 -24.23
C GLN A 470 -7.61 -23.96 -24.21
N VAL A 471 -8.22 -23.57 -25.32
CA VAL A 471 -9.68 -23.61 -25.47
C VAL A 471 -10.08 -23.88 -26.90
N THR A 472 -11.09 -24.73 -27.08
CA THR A 472 -11.79 -24.93 -28.36
C THR A 472 -13.28 -24.67 -28.17
N VAL A 473 -13.91 -23.89 -29.04
CA VAL A 473 -15.35 -23.65 -29.00
C VAL A 473 -16.00 -24.22 -30.25
N THR A 474 -17.10 -24.96 -30.06
CA THR A 474 -17.90 -25.55 -31.13
C THR A 474 -19.36 -25.12 -31.00
N GLN A 475 -20.11 -25.22 -32.10
CA GLN A 475 -21.55 -25.02 -32.08
C GLN A 475 -22.23 -26.32 -31.61
N GLY A 476 -22.97 -26.24 -30.50
CA GLY A 476 -23.81 -27.33 -29.99
C GLY A 476 -25.30 -27.11 -30.28
N PRO A 477 -26.14 -28.11 -29.99
CA PRO A 477 -27.59 -28.05 -30.26
C PRO A 477 -28.36 -27.06 -29.37
N GLN A 478 -27.79 -26.61 -28.25
CA GLN A 478 -28.40 -25.67 -27.30
C GLN A 478 -27.62 -24.36 -27.13
N GLY A 479 -26.58 -24.14 -27.93
CA GLY A 479 -25.68 -22.99 -27.79
C GLY A 479 -24.22 -23.36 -28.07
N LEU A 480 -23.31 -22.47 -27.72
CA LEU A 480 -21.87 -22.69 -27.89
C LEU A 480 -21.34 -23.64 -26.80
N VAL A 481 -20.45 -24.54 -27.17
CA VAL A 481 -19.79 -25.47 -26.23
C VAL A 481 -18.31 -25.16 -26.22
N SER A 482 -17.77 -24.80 -25.06
CA SER A 482 -16.36 -24.49 -24.86
C SER A 482 -15.66 -25.62 -24.12
N HIS A 483 -14.66 -26.24 -24.76
CA HIS A 483 -13.73 -27.18 -24.13
C HIS A 483 -12.51 -26.41 -23.66
N VAL A 484 -12.31 -26.32 -22.34
CA VAL A 484 -11.26 -25.50 -21.71
C VAL A 484 -10.27 -26.38 -20.97
N VAL A 485 -8.98 -26.21 -21.27
CA VAL A 485 -7.87 -26.71 -20.47
C VAL A 485 -7.41 -25.58 -19.54
N PRO A 486 -7.55 -25.70 -18.21
CA PRO A 486 -7.13 -24.65 -17.27
C PRO A 486 -5.62 -24.42 -17.29
N ALA A 487 -5.21 -23.18 -17.00
CA ALA A 487 -3.82 -22.85 -16.74
C ALA A 487 -3.35 -23.43 -15.40
N PRO A 488 -2.08 -23.90 -15.30
CA PRO A 488 -1.55 -24.35 -14.02
C PRO A 488 -1.47 -23.17 -13.04
N ARG A 489 -1.99 -23.37 -11.82
CA ARG A 489 -1.94 -22.37 -10.75
C ARG A 489 -0.92 -22.72 -9.66
N PRO A 490 -0.32 -21.73 -8.99
CA PRO A 490 0.52 -21.96 -7.82
C PRO A 490 -0.26 -22.75 -6.76
N GLY A 491 0.34 -23.82 -6.24
CA GLY A 491 -0.30 -24.63 -5.20
C GLY A 491 -1.45 -25.53 -5.68
N ALA A 492 -1.67 -25.69 -6.99
CA ALA A 492 -2.66 -26.64 -7.52
C ALA A 492 -2.46 -28.04 -6.91
N GLY A 493 -3.57 -28.67 -6.46
CA GLY A 493 -3.55 -29.99 -5.83
C GLY A 493 -3.17 -30.01 -4.35
N LYS A 494 -2.77 -28.88 -3.75
CA LYS A 494 -2.65 -28.75 -2.29
C LYS A 494 -4.01 -28.43 -1.68
N LYS A 495 -4.34 -29.07 -0.56
CA LYS A 495 -5.58 -28.84 0.18
C LYS A 495 -5.48 -27.57 1.03
N LEU A 496 -6.54 -26.78 1.04
CA LEU A 496 -6.74 -25.66 1.96
C LEU A 496 -8.10 -25.80 2.63
N ASP A 497 -8.09 -25.90 3.96
CA ASP A 497 -9.32 -25.93 4.75
C ASP A 497 -9.75 -24.52 5.18
N PHE A 498 -11.05 -24.34 5.42
CA PHE A 498 -11.63 -23.10 5.92
C PHE A 498 -12.35 -23.36 7.24
N SER A 499 -12.11 -22.49 8.23
CA SER A 499 -12.73 -22.51 9.55
C SER A 499 -13.29 -21.14 9.89
N LEU A 500 -14.20 -21.05 10.86
CA LEU A 500 -14.78 -19.78 11.33
C LEU A 500 -14.12 -19.35 12.63
N PHE A 501 -13.79 -18.08 12.77
CA PHE A 501 -13.13 -17.49 13.95
C PHE A 501 -13.93 -16.30 14.46
N PHE A 502 -14.07 -16.20 15.79
CA PHE A 502 -14.88 -15.19 16.47
C PHE A 502 -14.02 -14.29 17.35
N PHE A 503 -14.41 -13.02 17.53
CA PHE A 503 -13.68 -12.04 18.38
C PHE A 503 -14.44 -10.72 18.66
N ALA A 504 -15.73 -10.57 18.34
CA ALA A 504 -16.42 -9.27 18.43
C ALA A 504 -16.74 -8.77 19.85
N ASP A 505 -17.09 -7.48 19.90
CA ASP A 505 -17.58 -6.72 21.05
C ASP A 505 -19.04 -7.08 21.45
N ASP A 506 -19.45 -6.72 22.67
CA ASP A 506 -20.69 -7.13 23.34
C ASP A 506 -21.99 -6.60 22.68
N GLY A 507 -21.91 -5.71 21.68
CA GLY A 507 -22.98 -5.34 20.74
C GLY A 507 -24.31 -4.83 21.31
N GLY A 508 -24.52 -4.80 22.63
CA GLY A 508 -25.71 -4.29 23.32
C GLY A 508 -27.03 -5.02 23.06
N GLY A 509 -27.09 -5.99 22.15
CA GLY A 509 -28.33 -6.65 21.69
C GLY A 509 -28.88 -7.75 22.62
N SER A 510 -30.15 -8.15 22.40
CA SER A 510 -30.84 -9.18 23.19
C SER A 510 -30.44 -10.63 22.84
N GLU A 511 -29.80 -10.87 21.69
CA GLU A 511 -29.41 -12.21 21.19
C GLU A 511 -27.88 -12.35 21.02
N ARG A 512 -27.11 -12.02 22.07
CA ARG A 512 -25.64 -11.88 22.02
C ARG A 512 -24.85 -13.07 21.45
N TYR A 513 -25.37 -14.29 21.54
CA TYR A 513 -24.71 -15.51 21.05
C TYR A 513 -25.32 -16.11 19.77
N ARG A 514 -26.31 -15.45 19.16
CA ARG A 514 -27.00 -15.98 17.98
C ARG A 514 -26.04 -16.19 16.81
N LEU A 515 -25.18 -15.21 16.51
CA LEU A 515 -24.20 -15.33 15.44
C LEU A 515 -23.29 -16.55 15.65
N TYR A 516 -22.73 -16.71 16.85
CA TYR A 516 -21.86 -17.84 17.20
C TYR A 516 -22.55 -19.21 17.01
N LEU A 517 -23.80 -19.35 17.47
CA LEU A 517 -24.56 -20.60 17.35
C LEU A 517 -24.99 -20.91 15.90
N GLU A 518 -25.55 -19.94 15.19
CA GLU A 518 -26.04 -20.14 13.82
C GLU A 518 -24.90 -20.31 12.81
N ALA A 519 -23.83 -19.52 12.94
CA ALA A 519 -22.62 -19.71 12.13
C ALA A 519 -21.96 -21.06 12.42
N GLY A 520 -21.97 -21.53 13.67
CA GLY A 520 -21.47 -22.87 14.03
C GLY A 520 -22.29 -24.00 13.39
N LYS A 521 -23.62 -23.91 13.40
CA LYS A 521 -24.50 -24.87 12.69
C LYS A 521 -24.27 -24.81 11.17
N PHE A 522 -24.11 -23.62 10.62
CA PHE A 522 -23.81 -23.45 9.20
C PHE A 522 -22.48 -24.10 8.82
N ALA A 523 -21.42 -23.84 9.61
CA ALA A 523 -20.10 -24.43 9.43
C ALA A 523 -20.15 -25.96 9.41
N ASP A 524 -20.90 -26.54 10.35
CA ASP A 524 -21.12 -27.99 10.48
C ASP A 524 -21.81 -28.61 9.26
N GLN A 525 -22.77 -27.90 8.68
CA GLN A 525 -23.57 -28.36 7.54
C GLN A 525 -22.85 -28.15 6.20
N ASN A 526 -21.91 -27.20 6.12
CA ASN A 526 -21.23 -26.82 4.89
C ASN A 526 -19.75 -27.26 4.83
N GLY A 527 -19.34 -28.16 5.73
CA GLY A 527 -18.03 -28.82 5.66
C GLY A 527 -16.84 -27.93 5.99
N PHE A 528 -17.03 -26.93 6.86
CA PHE A 528 -15.90 -26.18 7.44
C PHE A 528 -15.13 -27.06 8.43
N SER A 529 -13.82 -26.85 8.53
CA SER A 529 -12.95 -27.69 9.36
C SER A 529 -13.15 -27.46 10.86
N ALA A 530 -13.41 -26.22 11.27
CA ALA A 530 -13.54 -25.85 12.67
C ALA A 530 -14.32 -24.54 12.93
N VAL A 531 -14.74 -24.39 14.17
CA VAL A 531 -15.13 -23.13 14.80
C VAL A 531 -14.12 -22.80 15.89
N TRP A 532 -13.56 -21.60 15.85
CA TRP A 532 -12.57 -21.09 16.81
C TRP A 532 -13.21 -20.09 17.76
N SER A 533 -13.23 -20.46 19.03
CA SER A 533 -13.77 -19.64 20.12
C SER A 533 -12.63 -18.96 20.85
N PRO A 534 -12.56 -17.63 20.92
CA PRO A 534 -11.43 -16.96 21.55
C PRO A 534 -11.54 -17.03 23.08
N GLU A 535 -10.49 -16.58 23.76
CA GLU A 535 -10.49 -16.31 25.20
C GLU A 535 -10.10 -14.85 25.41
N ARG A 536 -10.97 -14.08 26.06
CA ARG A 536 -10.68 -12.70 26.43
C ARG A 536 -11.33 -12.33 27.75
N HIS A 537 -10.56 -11.75 28.66
CA HIS A 537 -11.00 -11.39 30.00
C HIS A 537 -11.12 -9.88 30.16
N PHE A 538 -12.07 -9.44 30.97
CA PHE A 538 -12.15 -8.06 31.50
C PHE A 538 -12.08 -6.91 30.48
N HIS A 539 -12.54 -7.13 29.25
CA HIS A 539 -12.58 -6.13 28.19
C HIS A 539 -13.96 -6.14 27.51
N GLU A 540 -14.47 -4.96 27.14
CA GLU A 540 -15.73 -4.82 26.39
C GLU A 540 -15.62 -5.55 25.04
N HIS A 541 -14.56 -5.23 24.27
CA HIS A 541 -14.26 -5.90 23.01
C HIS A 541 -13.85 -7.36 23.25
N GLY A 542 -14.55 -8.33 22.63
CA GLY A 542 -14.34 -9.75 22.88
C GLY A 542 -14.94 -10.26 24.20
N GLY A 543 -15.65 -9.42 24.96
CA GLY A 543 -16.20 -9.75 26.28
C GLY A 543 -17.27 -10.84 26.27
N LEU A 544 -17.80 -11.19 25.09
CA LEU A 544 -18.69 -12.35 24.90
C LEU A 544 -17.98 -13.69 25.09
N TYR A 545 -16.64 -13.71 25.06
CA TYR A 545 -15.85 -14.93 24.98
C TYR A 545 -14.84 -15.11 26.14
N PRO A 546 -15.27 -15.07 27.43
CA PRO A 546 -14.36 -15.23 28.56
C PRO A 546 -13.94 -16.69 28.81
N ASN A 547 -14.70 -17.67 28.31
CA ASN A 547 -14.37 -19.08 28.46
C ASN A 547 -14.71 -19.87 27.18
N PRO A 548 -13.71 -20.28 26.38
CA PRO A 548 -13.95 -21.01 25.15
C PRO A 548 -14.46 -22.44 25.38
N ALA A 549 -14.20 -23.08 26.53
CA ALA A 549 -14.67 -24.44 26.79
C ALA A 549 -16.19 -24.45 27.01
N VAL A 550 -16.75 -23.46 27.72
CA VAL A 550 -18.20 -23.34 27.94
C VAL A 550 -18.94 -23.15 26.61
N LEU A 551 -18.45 -22.25 25.75
CA LEU A 551 -19.07 -21.97 24.46
C LEU A 551 -18.97 -23.17 23.50
N ASN A 552 -17.81 -23.84 23.46
CA ASN A 552 -17.66 -25.05 22.65
C ASN A 552 -18.48 -26.22 23.19
N ALA A 553 -18.70 -26.34 24.51
CA ALA A 553 -19.61 -27.33 25.07
C ALA A 553 -21.05 -27.11 24.58
N ALA A 554 -21.51 -25.85 24.49
CA ALA A 554 -22.80 -25.52 23.90
C ALA A 554 -22.86 -25.91 22.41
N LEU A 555 -21.85 -25.50 21.61
CA LEU A 555 -21.78 -25.86 20.18
C LEU A 555 -21.69 -27.37 19.93
N ALA A 556 -21.03 -28.12 20.83
CA ALA A 556 -20.90 -29.58 20.72
C ALA A 556 -22.26 -30.28 20.69
N THR A 557 -23.26 -29.72 21.38
CA THR A 557 -24.62 -30.31 21.44
C THR A 557 -25.46 -30.03 20.21
N VAL A 558 -25.09 -29.03 19.39
CA VAL A 558 -25.86 -28.58 18.21
C VAL A 558 -25.13 -28.81 16.88
N THR A 559 -23.93 -29.38 16.93
CA THR A 559 -23.10 -29.71 15.75
C THR A 559 -22.64 -31.17 15.77
N LYS A 560 -22.26 -31.73 14.62
CA LYS A 560 -21.94 -33.16 14.48
C LYS A 560 -20.53 -33.45 13.94
N ASN A 561 -20.01 -32.61 13.06
CA ASN A 561 -18.83 -32.83 12.24
C ASN A 561 -17.72 -31.79 12.46
N VAL A 562 -18.08 -30.51 12.63
CA VAL A 562 -17.11 -29.41 12.71
C VAL A 562 -16.22 -29.53 13.95
N GLY A 563 -14.92 -29.25 13.80
CA GLY A 563 -14.00 -29.19 14.94
C GLY A 563 -14.32 -28.04 15.88
N LEU A 564 -14.18 -28.26 17.18
CA LEU A 564 -14.49 -27.26 18.21
C LEU A 564 -13.19 -26.84 18.87
N ARG A 565 -12.70 -25.65 18.51
CA ARG A 565 -11.35 -25.21 18.84
C ARG A 565 -11.34 -23.95 19.68
N ALA A 566 -10.41 -23.86 20.62
CA ALA A 566 -10.08 -22.59 21.26
C ALA A 566 -9.14 -21.78 20.34
N GLY A 567 -9.48 -20.51 20.07
CA GLY A 567 -8.63 -19.57 19.35
C GLY A 567 -7.38 -19.19 20.12
N SER A 568 -7.44 -19.22 21.45
CA SER A 568 -6.30 -19.08 22.35
C SER A 568 -6.73 -19.49 23.76
N VAL A 569 -6.06 -20.47 24.36
CA VAL A 569 -6.09 -20.77 25.79
C VAL A 569 -4.85 -20.13 26.40
N VAL A 570 -5.03 -19.08 27.20
CA VAL A 570 -3.94 -18.36 27.85
C VAL A 570 -3.47 -19.15 29.07
N LEU A 571 -2.72 -20.23 28.83
CA LEU A 571 -2.29 -21.18 29.86
C LEU A 571 -1.62 -20.57 31.11
N PRO A 572 -0.89 -19.45 31.02
CA PRO A 572 -0.36 -18.78 32.21
C PRO A 572 -1.41 -18.24 33.18
N LEU A 573 -2.65 -18.04 32.73
CA LEU A 573 -3.78 -17.59 33.57
C LEU A 573 -4.56 -18.76 34.17
N GLN A 574 -4.35 -19.97 33.65
CA GLN A 574 -5.25 -21.10 33.88
C GLN A 574 -4.60 -22.19 34.72
N SER A 575 -5.43 -22.92 35.47
CA SER A 575 -5.01 -24.18 36.08
C SER A 575 -4.92 -25.27 35.00
N PRO A 576 -3.77 -25.96 34.82
CA PRO A 576 -3.67 -27.04 33.84
C PRO A 576 -4.64 -28.20 34.13
N PHE A 577 -5.00 -28.41 35.41
CA PHE A 577 -6.03 -29.39 35.79
C PHE A 577 -7.41 -28.99 35.26
N ARG A 578 -7.81 -27.72 35.44
CA ARG A 578 -9.10 -27.24 34.93
C ARG A 578 -9.16 -27.28 33.41
N VAL A 579 -8.11 -26.84 32.72
CA VAL A 579 -8.05 -26.89 31.26
C VAL A 579 -8.25 -28.33 30.77
N ALA A 580 -7.57 -29.29 31.37
CA ALA A 580 -7.70 -30.69 30.97
C ALA A 580 -9.10 -31.28 31.26
N GLU A 581 -9.71 -30.96 32.41
CA GLU A 581 -11.08 -31.40 32.73
C GLU A 581 -12.13 -30.76 31.82
N GLU A 582 -12.11 -29.43 31.69
CA GLU A 582 -13.06 -28.68 30.88
C GLU A 582 -13.04 -29.12 29.42
N TRP A 583 -11.84 -29.27 28.84
CA TRP A 583 -11.72 -29.72 27.45
C TRP A 583 -12.00 -31.21 27.28
N SER A 584 -11.78 -32.04 28.31
CA SER A 584 -12.26 -33.43 28.29
C SER A 584 -13.79 -33.52 28.24
N ILE A 585 -14.49 -32.62 28.93
CA ILE A 585 -15.95 -32.51 28.83
C ILE A 585 -16.37 -32.13 27.40
N VAL A 586 -15.74 -31.11 26.81
CA VAL A 586 -16.01 -30.71 25.42
C VAL A 586 -15.74 -31.87 24.45
N ASP A 587 -14.67 -32.62 24.68
CA ASP A 587 -14.31 -33.78 23.86
C ASP A 587 -15.35 -34.90 23.94
N ASN A 588 -15.85 -35.20 25.14
CA ASN A 588 -16.92 -36.17 25.36
C ASN A 588 -18.23 -35.73 24.71
N LEU A 589 -18.64 -34.48 24.92
CA LEU A 589 -19.87 -33.93 24.34
C LEU A 589 -19.81 -33.91 22.80
N SER A 590 -18.64 -33.58 22.26
CA SER A 590 -18.41 -33.48 20.82
C SER A 590 -18.09 -34.81 20.15
N LYS A 591 -17.83 -35.87 20.93
CA LYS A 591 -17.38 -37.19 20.46
C LYS A 591 -16.04 -37.17 19.74
N GLY A 592 -15.05 -36.49 20.32
CA GLY A 592 -13.69 -36.52 19.81
C GLY A 592 -13.33 -35.39 18.85
N ARG A 593 -14.02 -34.23 18.91
CA ARG A 593 -13.79 -33.09 17.99
C ARG A 593 -13.13 -31.88 18.65
N ALA A 594 -12.68 -32.02 19.89
CA ALA A 594 -12.06 -30.93 20.64
C ALA A 594 -10.63 -30.64 20.18
N GLY A 595 -10.22 -29.37 20.23
CA GLY A 595 -8.83 -28.95 20.05
C GLY A 595 -8.58 -27.60 20.70
N ILE A 596 -7.33 -27.28 21.00
CA ILE A 596 -6.98 -25.99 21.62
C ILE A 596 -5.82 -25.33 20.90
N SER A 597 -5.90 -24.02 20.69
CA SER A 597 -4.71 -23.19 20.52
C SER A 597 -4.26 -22.67 21.87
N ILE A 598 -2.97 -22.62 22.15
CA ILE A 598 -2.43 -22.06 23.40
C ILE A 598 -1.73 -20.72 23.13
N ALA A 599 -1.71 -19.84 24.13
CA ALA A 599 -0.97 -18.58 24.07
C ALA A 599 -0.36 -18.21 25.42
N SER A 600 0.67 -17.36 25.36
CA SER A 600 1.34 -16.86 26.58
C SER A 600 0.65 -15.65 27.22
N GLY A 601 -0.27 -15.00 26.50
CA GLY A 601 -0.92 -13.75 26.95
C GLY A 601 0.00 -12.52 26.84
N TRP A 602 -0.58 -11.38 26.51
CA TRP A 602 0.16 -10.10 26.43
C TRP A 602 -0.47 -8.97 27.23
N VAL A 603 -1.73 -9.07 27.62
CA VAL A 603 -2.45 -8.02 28.36
C VAL A 603 -2.09 -8.16 29.84
N PRO A 604 -1.45 -7.16 30.48
CA PRO A 604 -1.06 -7.26 31.88
C PRO A 604 -2.26 -7.46 32.83
N ASN A 605 -3.39 -6.82 32.54
CA ASN A 605 -4.57 -6.88 33.41
C ASN A 605 -5.21 -8.28 33.49
N ASP A 606 -5.10 -9.09 32.43
CA ASP A 606 -5.60 -10.47 32.43
C ASP A 606 -4.88 -11.33 33.48
N PHE A 607 -3.65 -10.97 33.83
CA PHE A 607 -2.85 -11.66 34.85
C PHE A 607 -3.30 -11.35 36.27
N ALA A 608 -4.41 -10.63 36.49
CA ALA A 608 -5.04 -10.54 37.81
C ALA A 608 -5.37 -11.92 38.41
N PHE A 609 -5.58 -12.95 37.58
CA PHE A 609 -5.77 -14.34 38.04
C PHE A 609 -4.50 -15.01 38.57
N ALA A 610 -3.33 -14.69 38.01
CA ALA A 610 -2.04 -15.29 38.35
C ALA A 610 -0.88 -14.29 38.08
N PRO A 611 -0.76 -13.21 38.87
CA PRO A 611 0.19 -12.12 38.57
C PRO A 611 1.64 -12.57 38.49
N GLU A 612 2.01 -13.58 39.29
CA GLU A 612 3.35 -14.17 39.36
C GLU A 612 3.82 -14.78 38.05
N ASN A 613 2.88 -15.17 37.16
CA ASN A 613 3.22 -15.81 35.90
C ASN A 613 3.62 -14.80 34.81
N TYR A 614 3.37 -13.50 34.96
CA TYR A 614 3.54 -12.52 33.87
C TYR A 614 4.98 -12.41 33.37
N ALA A 615 5.96 -12.41 34.29
CA ALA A 615 7.38 -12.26 33.94
C ALA A 615 7.91 -13.43 33.11
N ASN A 616 7.48 -14.66 33.42
CA ASN A 616 7.97 -15.90 32.80
C ASN A 616 6.89 -16.59 31.95
N LYS A 617 5.88 -15.85 31.49
CA LYS A 617 4.65 -16.37 30.88
C LYS A 617 4.85 -17.38 29.74
N ARG A 618 5.90 -17.23 28.93
CA ARG A 618 6.22 -18.19 27.85
C ARG A 618 6.70 -19.54 28.39
N GLU A 619 7.55 -19.53 29.42
CA GLU A 619 8.02 -20.76 30.07
C GLU A 619 6.85 -21.44 30.81
N VAL A 620 6.06 -20.66 31.54
CA VAL A 620 4.85 -21.15 32.24
C VAL A 620 3.87 -21.79 31.26
N MET A 621 3.64 -21.18 30.09
CA MET A 621 2.77 -21.72 29.05
C MET A 621 3.20 -23.14 28.63
N PHE A 622 4.47 -23.36 28.28
CA PHE A 622 4.95 -24.68 27.85
C PHE A 622 5.02 -25.70 29.00
N ARG A 623 5.34 -25.26 30.23
CA ARG A 623 5.29 -26.13 31.41
C ARG A 623 3.86 -26.59 31.70
N ASN A 624 2.89 -25.67 31.65
CA ASN A 624 1.48 -26.02 31.86
C ASN A 624 0.93 -26.88 30.72
N LEU A 625 1.41 -26.68 29.49
CA LEU A 625 1.06 -27.53 28.35
C LEU A 625 1.46 -29.00 28.58
N ASP A 626 2.69 -29.25 29.05
CA ASP A 626 3.14 -30.61 29.37
C ASP A 626 2.20 -31.28 30.39
N LEU A 627 1.83 -30.55 31.45
CA LEU A 627 0.89 -31.05 32.45
C LEU A 627 -0.48 -31.35 31.85
N VAL A 628 -1.03 -30.48 31.00
CA VAL A 628 -2.30 -30.73 30.30
C VAL A 628 -2.22 -31.99 29.45
N GLN A 629 -1.16 -32.17 28.66
CA GLN A 629 -1.00 -33.35 27.80
C GLN A 629 -0.86 -34.65 28.60
N ARG A 630 -0.14 -34.63 29.72
CA ARG A 630 0.00 -35.79 30.61
C ARG A 630 -1.32 -36.15 31.28
N LEU A 631 -2.03 -35.15 31.79
CA LEU A 631 -3.38 -35.31 32.36
C LEU A 631 -4.37 -35.86 31.31
N TRP A 632 -4.30 -35.37 30.06
CA TRP A 632 -5.12 -35.84 28.94
C TRP A 632 -4.91 -37.34 28.66
N ARG A 633 -3.66 -37.80 28.69
CA ARG A 633 -3.31 -39.24 28.57
C ARG A 633 -3.70 -40.09 29.78
N GLY A 634 -4.30 -39.48 30.80
CA GLY A 634 -4.77 -40.17 32.00
C GLY A 634 -3.70 -40.43 33.06
N GLU A 635 -2.53 -39.78 32.95
CA GLU A 635 -1.48 -39.84 33.97
C GLU A 635 -1.99 -39.21 35.29
N SER A 636 -1.45 -39.69 36.42
CA SER A 636 -1.70 -39.09 37.73
C SER A 636 -0.59 -38.10 38.07
N ILE A 637 -0.95 -36.85 38.32
CA ILE A 637 -0.01 -35.75 38.56
C ILE A 637 -0.03 -35.35 40.04
N PRO A 638 1.13 -35.19 40.69
CA PRO A 638 1.20 -34.70 42.06
C PRO A 638 0.62 -33.28 42.22
N ALA A 639 -0.09 -33.05 43.32
CA ALA A 639 -0.64 -31.75 43.69
C ALA A 639 -0.68 -31.61 45.22
N LYS A 640 -0.99 -30.40 45.70
CA LYS A 640 -1.23 -30.12 47.11
C LYS A 640 -2.71 -29.88 47.36
N ASP A 641 -3.24 -30.44 48.45
CA ASP A 641 -4.60 -30.14 48.90
C ASP A 641 -4.68 -28.80 49.66
N GLY A 642 -5.89 -28.41 50.10
CA GLY A 642 -6.12 -27.15 50.81
C GLY A 642 -5.45 -27.04 52.19
N VAL A 643 -4.84 -28.10 52.71
CA VAL A 643 -4.09 -28.13 53.99
C VAL A 643 -2.61 -28.47 53.81
N GLY A 644 -2.14 -28.64 52.57
CA GLY A 644 -0.73 -28.84 52.22
C GLY A 644 -0.24 -30.29 52.10
N ASN A 645 -1.13 -31.29 52.16
CA ASN A 645 -0.76 -32.69 51.96
C ASN A 645 -0.45 -32.97 50.48
N ASP A 646 0.47 -33.90 50.23
CA ASP A 646 0.72 -34.42 48.89
C ASP A 646 -0.43 -35.35 48.47
N ILE A 647 -1.07 -35.00 47.37
CA ILE A 647 -2.11 -35.81 46.72
C ILE A 647 -1.73 -36.06 45.26
N THR A 648 -2.38 -37.03 44.63
CA THR A 648 -2.28 -37.25 43.19
C THR A 648 -3.63 -37.05 42.55
N LEU A 649 -3.65 -36.26 41.47
CA LEU A 649 -4.85 -35.91 40.75
C LEU A 649 -4.81 -36.49 39.33
N ARG A 650 -5.98 -36.86 38.82
CA ARG A 650 -6.21 -37.33 37.46
C ARG A 650 -7.52 -36.73 36.95
N VAL A 651 -7.63 -36.56 35.65
CA VAL A 651 -8.77 -35.90 35.00
C VAL A 651 -9.98 -36.83 34.90
N PHE A 652 -11.17 -36.29 35.19
CA PHE A 652 -12.47 -36.92 34.91
C PHE A 652 -13.46 -35.91 34.28
N PRO A 653 -14.27 -36.30 33.27
CA PRO A 653 -14.24 -37.58 32.58
C PRO A 653 -12.92 -37.80 31.83
N ARG A 654 -12.63 -39.03 31.40
CA ARG A 654 -11.50 -39.25 30.48
C ARG A 654 -11.87 -38.77 29.08
N PRO A 655 -10.93 -38.15 28.34
CA PRO A 655 -11.19 -37.74 26.98
C PRO A 655 -11.44 -38.95 26.07
N VAL A 656 -12.14 -38.69 24.96
CA VAL A 656 -12.40 -39.65 23.88
C VAL A 656 -11.16 -39.77 22.98
N GLN A 657 -10.49 -38.65 22.68
CA GLN A 657 -9.25 -38.63 21.91
C GLN A 657 -8.05 -39.06 22.75
N GLU A 658 -7.17 -39.89 22.18
CA GLU A 658 -5.92 -40.31 22.84
C GLU A 658 -4.95 -39.14 23.10
N GLU A 659 -4.88 -38.21 22.14
CA GLU A 659 -4.08 -36.99 22.22
C GLU A 659 -4.96 -35.78 21.92
N LEU A 660 -4.73 -34.67 22.63
CA LEU A 660 -5.39 -33.40 22.36
C LEU A 660 -4.72 -32.70 21.17
N PRO A 661 -5.45 -32.37 20.09
CA PRO A 661 -4.94 -31.52 19.02
C PRO A 661 -4.58 -30.12 19.54
N ILE A 662 -3.30 -29.74 19.40
CA ILE A 662 -2.75 -28.49 19.97
C ILE A 662 -2.14 -27.59 18.90
N TRP A 663 -2.62 -26.35 18.83
CA TRP A 663 -2.01 -25.25 18.11
C TRP A 663 -1.22 -24.36 19.07
N VAL A 664 -0.14 -23.76 18.58
CA VAL A 664 0.56 -22.67 19.27
C VAL A 664 0.23 -21.37 18.54
N THR A 665 -0.28 -20.39 19.29
CA THR A 665 -0.53 -19.04 18.78
C THR A 665 0.79 -18.30 18.62
N CYS A 666 1.28 -18.22 17.39
CA CYS A 666 2.52 -17.57 17.03
C CYS A 666 2.27 -16.10 16.69
N ALA A 667 2.78 -15.19 17.53
CA ALA A 667 2.76 -13.75 17.29
C ALA A 667 4.17 -13.16 17.51
N GLY A 668 4.60 -12.26 16.61
CA GLY A 668 5.88 -11.55 16.75
C GLY A 668 7.08 -12.25 16.10
N GLY A 669 8.14 -12.49 16.88
CA GLY A 669 9.46 -12.96 16.44
C GLY A 669 9.53 -14.43 16.01
N LEU A 670 10.65 -14.83 15.41
CA LEU A 670 10.86 -16.15 14.79
C LEU A 670 10.92 -17.31 15.79
N ASP A 671 11.45 -17.07 16.99
CA ASP A 671 11.73 -18.12 18.00
C ASP A 671 10.54 -19.05 18.27
N LEU A 672 9.32 -18.49 18.30
CA LEU A 672 8.12 -19.26 18.59
C LEU A 672 7.69 -20.12 17.40
N PHE A 673 7.89 -19.65 16.15
CA PHE A 673 7.63 -20.44 14.94
C PHE A 673 8.61 -21.62 14.85
N GLU A 674 9.89 -21.38 15.15
CA GLU A 674 10.94 -22.41 15.18
C GLU A 674 10.66 -23.47 16.22
N LYS A 675 10.35 -23.06 17.47
CA LYS A 675 10.00 -23.99 18.55
C LYS A 675 8.74 -24.79 18.24
N THR A 676 7.71 -24.15 17.71
CA THR A 676 6.44 -24.81 17.32
C THR A 676 6.68 -25.89 16.26
N GLY A 677 7.54 -25.59 15.27
CA GLY A 677 7.95 -26.56 14.26
C GLY A 677 8.76 -27.70 14.85
N ARG A 678 9.82 -27.39 15.61
CA ARG A 678 10.71 -28.39 16.21
C ARG A 678 9.96 -29.37 17.13
N ASP A 679 9.04 -28.84 17.93
CA ASP A 679 8.31 -29.63 18.92
C ASP A 679 7.09 -30.34 18.30
N GLY A 680 6.78 -30.06 17.03
CA GLY A 680 5.77 -30.79 16.28
C GLY A 680 4.34 -30.44 16.66
N TYR A 681 4.04 -29.16 16.93
CA TYR A 681 2.68 -28.69 17.15
C TYR A 681 2.04 -28.12 15.87
N HIS A 682 0.72 -27.95 15.88
CA HIS A 682 0.04 -27.13 14.87
C HIS A 682 0.38 -25.64 15.09
N MET A 683 0.29 -24.81 14.06
CA MET A 683 0.63 -23.38 14.12
C MET A 683 -0.62 -22.55 13.85
N LEU A 684 -0.90 -21.55 14.70
CA LEU A 684 -1.89 -20.52 14.44
C LEU A 684 -1.18 -19.15 14.38
N THR A 685 -1.38 -18.38 13.32
CA THR A 685 -0.85 -17.01 13.19
C THR A 685 -1.92 -16.08 12.61
N SER A 686 -1.70 -14.77 12.67
CA SER A 686 -2.61 -13.76 12.10
C SER A 686 -1.85 -12.71 11.31
N LEU A 687 -2.57 -11.90 10.52
CA LEU A 687 -2.00 -10.76 9.79
C LEU A 687 -2.01 -9.45 10.59
N LEU A 688 -2.47 -9.50 11.83
CA LEU A 688 -2.53 -8.32 12.69
C LEU A 688 -1.13 -7.97 13.19
N GLY A 689 -0.56 -6.88 12.64
CA GLY A 689 0.78 -6.39 12.98
C GLY A 689 1.93 -6.91 12.10
N GLN A 690 1.63 -7.59 10.99
CA GLN A 690 2.62 -8.04 9.99
C GLN A 690 2.02 -8.11 8.58
N SER A 691 2.86 -8.10 7.54
CA SER A 691 2.39 -8.31 6.17
C SER A 691 2.07 -9.79 5.91
N LEU A 692 1.34 -10.09 4.82
CA LEU A 692 1.14 -11.46 4.38
C LEU A 692 2.48 -12.12 4.06
N GLU A 693 3.38 -11.41 3.39
CA GLU A 693 4.70 -11.88 3.00
C GLU A 693 5.52 -12.29 4.23
N ASP A 694 5.52 -11.47 5.29
CA ASP A 694 6.19 -11.79 6.54
C ASP A 694 5.57 -13.05 7.19
N ALA A 695 4.24 -13.16 7.20
CA ALA A 695 3.55 -14.33 7.78
C ALA A 695 3.86 -15.62 7.01
N LEU A 696 3.90 -15.56 5.67
CA LEU A 696 4.25 -16.71 4.82
C LEU A 696 5.72 -17.09 4.98
N GLN A 697 6.63 -16.12 5.09
CA GLN A 697 8.05 -16.39 5.38
C GLN A 697 8.22 -17.13 6.72
N LYS A 698 7.55 -16.65 7.79
CA LYS A 698 7.56 -17.30 9.11
C LYS A 698 6.92 -18.68 9.09
N THR A 699 5.89 -18.87 8.27
CA THR A 699 5.28 -20.19 8.02
C THR A 699 6.30 -21.15 7.38
N GLY A 700 7.12 -20.67 6.43
CA GLY A 700 8.22 -21.43 5.86
C GLY A 700 9.27 -21.85 6.90
N VAL A 701 9.58 -20.99 7.87
CA VAL A 701 10.47 -21.32 9.01
C VAL A 701 9.86 -22.42 9.87
N TYR A 702 8.59 -22.29 10.26
CA TYR A 702 7.86 -23.34 10.98
C TYR A 702 7.94 -24.69 10.26
N GLN A 703 7.65 -24.72 8.95
CA GLN A 703 7.70 -25.96 8.16
C GLN A 703 9.10 -26.55 8.07
N THR A 704 10.13 -25.71 8.00
CA THR A 704 11.53 -26.15 7.92
C THR A 704 11.93 -26.85 9.22
N HIS A 705 11.63 -26.24 10.36
CA HIS A 705 11.91 -26.85 11.67
C HIS A 705 11.07 -28.10 11.93
N LEU A 706 9.83 -28.13 11.44
CA LEU A 706 8.98 -29.31 11.49
C LEU A 706 9.61 -30.52 10.77
N ARG A 707 10.08 -30.32 9.54
CA ARG A 707 10.77 -31.37 8.76
C ARG A 707 12.10 -31.79 9.40
N ASN A 708 12.90 -30.82 9.85
CA ASN A 708 14.21 -31.10 10.45
C ASN A 708 14.11 -31.91 11.74
N ALA A 709 13.03 -31.75 12.50
CA ALA A 709 12.75 -32.54 13.70
C ALA A 709 12.11 -33.91 13.41
N GLY A 710 11.87 -34.26 12.14
CA GLY A 710 11.33 -35.56 11.74
C GLY A 710 9.80 -35.69 11.84
N HIS A 711 9.08 -34.58 12.04
CA HIS A 711 7.62 -34.60 12.05
C HIS A 711 7.05 -34.60 10.63
N ASP A 712 5.96 -35.34 10.42
CA ASP A 712 5.25 -35.41 9.14
C ASP A 712 4.44 -34.13 8.89
N PRO A 713 4.79 -33.30 7.89
CA PRO A 713 4.08 -32.06 7.61
C PRO A 713 2.62 -32.26 7.19
N SER A 714 2.25 -33.43 6.66
CA SER A 714 0.87 -33.71 6.26
C SER A 714 -0.09 -33.90 7.44
N LYS A 715 0.47 -34.18 8.64
CA LYS A 715 -0.28 -34.35 9.89
C LYS A 715 -0.31 -33.08 10.73
N ARG A 716 0.12 -31.94 10.18
CA ARG A 716 0.19 -30.66 10.87
C ARG A 716 -0.48 -29.57 10.09
N VAL A 717 -1.10 -28.67 10.82
CA VAL A 717 -1.93 -27.58 10.27
C VAL A 717 -1.24 -26.26 10.57
N ALA A 718 -0.95 -25.51 9.52
CA ALA A 718 -0.55 -24.12 9.55
C ALA A 718 -1.81 -23.29 9.25
N THR A 719 -2.39 -22.72 10.31
CA THR A 719 -3.61 -21.92 10.27
C THR A 719 -3.27 -20.43 10.22
N LEU A 720 -3.80 -19.73 9.22
CA LEU A 720 -3.72 -18.27 9.09
C LEU A 720 -5.08 -17.64 9.38
N MET A 721 -5.15 -16.81 10.43
CA MET A 721 -6.34 -16.03 10.76
C MET A 721 -6.40 -14.74 9.93
N MET A 722 -7.52 -14.52 9.25
CA MET A 722 -7.75 -13.36 8.38
C MET A 722 -9.17 -12.83 8.52
N HIS A 723 -9.34 -11.51 8.47
CA HIS A 723 -10.67 -10.90 8.38
C HIS A 723 -11.33 -11.34 7.06
N THR A 724 -12.57 -11.79 7.14
CA THR A 724 -13.27 -12.39 6.00
C THR A 724 -14.71 -11.90 5.92
N PHE A 725 -15.11 -11.36 4.77
CA PHE A 725 -16.50 -11.02 4.47
C PHE A 725 -16.73 -11.03 2.95
N LEU A 726 -17.65 -11.86 2.48
CA LEU A 726 -17.90 -12.06 1.06
C LEU A 726 -19.33 -11.72 0.65
N GLY A 727 -19.50 -11.28 -0.59
CA GLY A 727 -20.80 -10.97 -1.17
C GLY A 727 -20.81 -11.15 -2.70
N LYS A 728 -21.93 -10.77 -3.32
CA LYS A 728 -22.09 -10.84 -4.79
C LYS A 728 -21.44 -9.66 -5.52
N ASP A 729 -21.38 -8.52 -4.87
CA ASP A 729 -20.82 -7.29 -5.42
C ASP A 729 -19.76 -6.70 -4.46
N THR A 730 -18.63 -6.31 -5.02
CA THR A 730 -17.50 -5.79 -4.22
C THR A 730 -17.82 -4.44 -3.58
N GLN A 731 -18.58 -3.56 -4.24
CA GLN A 731 -18.92 -2.25 -3.69
C GLN A 731 -19.88 -2.37 -2.51
N GLU A 732 -20.89 -3.24 -2.63
CA GLU A 732 -21.81 -3.54 -1.55
C GLU A 732 -21.08 -4.13 -0.34
N VAL A 733 -20.18 -5.10 -0.57
CA VAL A 733 -19.33 -5.67 0.48
C VAL A 733 -18.52 -4.58 1.18
N LEU A 734 -17.84 -3.72 0.42
CA LEU A 734 -17.04 -2.63 0.99
C LEU A 734 -17.89 -1.63 1.77
N HIS A 735 -19.11 -1.35 1.33
CA HIS A 735 -20.04 -0.49 2.05
C HIS A 735 -20.41 -1.07 3.42
N LYS A 736 -20.74 -2.37 3.49
CA LYS A 736 -21.13 -3.06 4.73
C LYS A 736 -19.98 -3.15 5.74
N VAL A 737 -18.74 -3.38 5.28
CA VAL A 737 -17.60 -3.66 6.19
C VAL A 737 -16.77 -2.45 6.58
N ARG A 738 -16.86 -1.33 5.84
CA ARG A 738 -15.96 -0.17 6.03
C ARG A 738 -16.01 0.36 7.45
N GLU A 739 -17.20 0.68 7.95
CA GLU A 739 -17.37 1.26 9.28
C GLU A 739 -17.09 0.24 10.40
N PRO A 740 -17.61 -0.99 10.35
CA PRO A 740 -17.26 -2.05 11.31
C PRO A 740 -15.76 -2.31 11.41
N LEU A 741 -15.07 -2.53 10.28
CA LEU A 741 -13.64 -2.85 10.28
C LEU A 741 -12.81 -1.64 10.72
N THR A 742 -13.19 -0.42 10.33
CA THR A 742 -12.53 0.80 10.82
C THR A 742 -12.65 0.91 12.34
N SER A 743 -13.85 0.68 12.89
CA SER A 743 -14.08 0.70 14.34
C SER A 743 -13.32 -0.40 15.07
N TYR A 744 -13.28 -1.61 14.50
CA TYR A 744 -12.47 -2.71 15.02
C TYR A 744 -10.97 -2.37 15.03
N LEU A 745 -10.43 -1.85 13.93
CA LEU A 745 -9.01 -1.45 13.85
C LEU A 745 -8.70 -0.30 14.83
N ALA A 746 -9.65 0.61 15.02
CA ALA A 746 -9.56 1.72 15.96
C ALA A 746 -9.49 1.24 17.42
N SER A 747 -10.33 0.28 17.82
CA SER A 747 -10.35 -0.20 19.21
C SER A 747 -9.17 -1.09 19.59
N HIS A 748 -8.40 -1.57 18.61
CA HIS A 748 -7.19 -2.34 18.81
C HIS A 748 -5.93 -1.45 18.79
N VAL A 749 -5.95 -0.32 19.53
CA VAL A 749 -4.90 0.72 19.58
C VAL A 749 -3.46 0.18 19.67
N HIS A 750 -3.18 -0.87 20.45
CA HIS A 750 -1.82 -1.44 20.55
C HIS A 750 -1.30 -2.05 19.22
N LEU A 751 -2.23 -2.47 18.37
CA LEU A 751 -2.01 -3.09 17.07
C LEU A 751 -1.64 -2.05 16.00
N MET A 752 -2.17 -0.82 16.16
CA MET A 752 -1.75 0.37 15.41
C MET A 752 -0.34 0.83 15.76
N GLN A 753 0.21 0.49 16.93
CA GLN A 753 1.56 0.86 17.34
C GLN A 753 2.66 0.19 16.47
N THR A 754 2.41 -1.05 16.03
CA THR A 754 3.29 -1.78 15.10
C THR A 754 3.03 -1.36 13.65
N MET A 755 1.79 -1.05 13.29
CA MET A 755 1.40 -0.58 11.96
C MET A 755 1.83 0.86 11.69
N ALA A 756 1.76 1.75 12.68
CA ALA A 756 2.30 3.11 12.65
C ALA A 756 3.83 3.10 12.54
N LYS A 757 4.51 2.17 13.23
CA LYS A 757 5.96 1.92 13.06
C LYS A 757 6.32 1.43 11.66
N SER A 758 5.53 0.54 11.05
CA SER A 758 5.78 0.05 9.68
C SER A 758 5.41 1.08 8.60
N LEU A 759 4.49 2.00 8.92
CA LEU A 759 4.11 3.14 8.09
C LEU A 759 4.95 4.40 8.34
N ASN A 760 5.88 4.36 9.30
CA ASN A 760 6.72 5.48 9.71
C ASN A 760 5.92 6.76 10.09
N LEU A 761 4.69 6.57 10.57
CA LEU A 761 3.76 7.63 10.99
C LEU A 761 4.06 8.02 12.45
N GLN A 762 4.42 9.29 12.70
CA GLN A 762 4.54 9.85 14.06
C GLN A 762 3.17 10.38 14.52
N VAL A 763 2.25 9.46 14.80
CA VAL A 763 0.89 9.79 15.26
C VAL A 763 0.71 9.16 16.65
N ASP A 764 0.37 9.95 17.65
CA ASP A 764 0.04 9.45 18.99
C ASP A 764 -1.35 8.80 18.95
N ILE A 765 -1.34 7.47 18.87
CA ILE A 765 -2.51 6.61 18.79
C ILE A 765 -3.34 6.56 20.09
N ASN A 766 -2.94 7.27 21.15
CA ASN A 766 -3.75 7.39 22.37
C ASN A 766 -4.76 8.55 22.30
N GLU A 767 -4.67 9.44 21.31
CA GLU A 767 -5.66 10.50 21.09
C GLU A 767 -6.86 10.00 20.24
N PRO A 768 -8.11 10.00 20.78
CA PRO A 768 -9.28 9.43 20.11
C PRO A 768 -9.59 10.00 18.72
N LYS A 769 -9.21 11.25 18.43
CA LYS A 769 -9.46 11.91 17.14
C LYS A 769 -8.62 11.34 15.99
N TRP A 770 -7.42 10.84 16.27
CA TRP A 770 -6.51 10.29 15.23
C TRP A 770 -6.73 8.80 15.00
N VAL A 771 -7.18 8.08 16.03
CA VAL A 771 -7.43 6.64 15.99
C VAL A 771 -8.36 6.28 14.82
N ARG A 772 -9.47 7.01 14.63
CA ARG A 772 -10.42 6.74 13.55
C ARG A 772 -9.88 7.12 12.16
N TYR A 773 -9.11 8.21 12.07
CA TYR A 773 -8.49 8.63 10.80
C TYR A 773 -7.41 7.64 10.34
N VAL A 774 -6.51 7.25 11.24
CA VAL A 774 -5.48 6.21 10.97
C VAL A 774 -6.14 4.87 10.69
N ALA A 775 -7.20 4.49 11.41
CA ALA A 775 -7.94 3.26 11.15
C ALA A 775 -8.61 3.28 9.77
N SER A 776 -9.14 4.43 9.31
CA SER A 776 -9.74 4.55 7.99
C SER A 776 -8.70 4.46 6.86
N PHE A 777 -7.50 5.01 7.08
CA PHE A 777 -6.37 4.87 6.16
C PHE A 777 -5.83 3.43 6.17
N ALA A 778 -5.75 2.81 7.35
CA ALA A 778 -5.34 1.43 7.53
C ALA A 778 -6.32 0.46 6.86
N PHE A 779 -7.63 0.72 6.93
CA PHE A 779 -8.67 -0.04 6.23
C PHE A 779 -8.36 -0.15 4.74
N GLU A 780 -8.15 0.98 4.04
CA GLU A 780 -7.94 1.02 2.59
C GLU A 780 -6.75 0.17 2.12
N ARG A 781 -5.69 0.07 2.94
CA ARG A 781 -4.55 -0.80 2.67
C ARG A 781 -4.82 -2.24 3.09
N TYR A 782 -5.38 -2.43 4.28
CA TYR A 782 -5.54 -3.72 4.93
C TYR A 782 -6.54 -4.63 4.20
N TYR A 783 -7.66 -4.09 3.72
CA TYR A 783 -8.65 -4.92 3.01
C TYR A 783 -8.10 -5.52 1.71
N ARG A 784 -7.13 -4.84 1.07
CA ARG A 784 -6.52 -5.26 -0.22
C ARG A 784 -5.42 -6.29 -0.05
N THR A 785 -4.66 -6.20 1.03
CA THR A 785 -3.43 -6.99 1.20
C THR A 785 -3.48 -7.98 2.35
N GLY A 786 -4.45 -7.87 3.25
CA GLY A 786 -4.48 -8.61 4.52
C GLY A 786 -5.84 -9.14 4.94
N ALA A 787 -6.82 -9.20 4.04
CA ALA A 787 -8.17 -9.70 4.30
C ALA A 787 -8.73 -10.49 3.10
N LEU A 788 -9.76 -11.30 3.34
CA LEU A 788 -10.61 -11.94 2.33
C LEU A 788 -11.94 -11.19 2.26
N ILE A 789 -11.92 -9.99 1.68
CA ILE A 789 -13.08 -9.11 1.54
C ILE A 789 -13.36 -8.84 0.07
N GLY A 790 -14.50 -9.31 -0.45
CA GLY A 790 -14.89 -9.15 -1.86
C GLY A 790 -15.90 -10.19 -2.34
N THR A 791 -15.87 -10.55 -3.62
CA THR A 791 -16.60 -11.71 -4.16
C THR A 791 -15.78 -13.01 -4.01
N PRO A 792 -16.42 -14.20 -4.09
CA PRO A 792 -15.71 -15.48 -4.09
C PRO A 792 -14.56 -15.54 -5.09
N THR A 793 -14.77 -15.10 -6.33
CA THR A 793 -13.75 -15.10 -7.38
C THR A 793 -12.64 -14.09 -7.16
N SER A 794 -12.97 -12.88 -6.71
CA SER A 794 -11.97 -11.83 -6.41
C SER A 794 -11.01 -12.22 -5.28
N CYS A 795 -11.43 -13.13 -4.39
CA CYS A 795 -10.61 -13.64 -3.30
C CYS A 795 -9.66 -14.78 -3.73
N LEU A 796 -9.89 -15.43 -4.88
CA LEU A 796 -9.09 -16.58 -5.33
C LEU A 796 -7.58 -16.29 -5.48
N PRO A 797 -7.15 -15.13 -6.02
CA PRO A 797 -5.71 -14.82 -6.09
C PRO A 797 -5.05 -14.74 -4.71
N MET A 798 -5.74 -14.21 -3.70
CA MET A 798 -5.23 -14.18 -2.32
C MET A 798 -5.11 -15.60 -1.77
N VAL A 799 -6.12 -16.44 -2.01
CA VAL A 799 -6.13 -17.84 -1.60
C VAL A 799 -4.98 -18.63 -2.23
N ASP A 800 -4.71 -18.46 -3.53
CA ASP A 800 -3.60 -19.17 -4.19
C ASP A 800 -2.24 -18.80 -3.57
N ARG A 801 -2.04 -17.53 -3.22
CA ARG A 801 -0.82 -17.06 -2.54
C ARG A 801 -0.66 -17.70 -1.15
N ILE A 802 -1.76 -17.84 -0.41
CA ILE A 802 -1.78 -18.50 0.90
C ILE A 802 -1.37 -19.97 0.78
N ILE A 803 -1.93 -20.68 -0.20
CA ILE A 803 -1.60 -22.09 -0.49
C ILE A 803 -0.13 -22.24 -0.90
N GLU A 804 0.36 -21.34 -1.75
CA GLU A 804 1.76 -21.33 -2.19
C GLU A 804 2.71 -21.16 -1.01
N GLY A 805 2.41 -20.23 -0.10
CA GLY A 805 3.17 -19.98 1.13
C GLY A 805 3.07 -21.09 2.18
N GLY A 806 2.36 -22.18 1.90
CA GLY A 806 2.35 -23.38 2.73
C GLY A 806 1.36 -23.35 3.90
N VAL A 807 0.44 -22.39 3.91
CA VAL A 807 -0.73 -22.42 4.80
C VAL A 807 -1.72 -23.47 4.29
N ASN A 808 -2.29 -24.27 5.19
CA ASN A 808 -3.25 -25.32 4.84
C ASN A 808 -4.59 -25.18 5.55
N GLU A 809 -4.78 -24.13 6.37
CA GLU A 809 -6.08 -23.70 6.86
C GLU A 809 -6.17 -22.17 6.95
N VAL A 810 -7.30 -21.59 6.51
CA VAL A 810 -7.66 -20.20 6.80
C VAL A 810 -8.71 -20.16 7.90
N ALA A 811 -8.39 -19.52 9.01
CA ALA A 811 -9.35 -19.18 10.06
C ALA A 811 -10.03 -17.85 9.71
N CYS A 812 -11.22 -17.94 9.14
CA CYS A 812 -12.00 -16.80 8.67
C CYS A 812 -12.58 -16.06 9.86
N PHE A 813 -11.99 -14.91 10.15
CA PHE A 813 -12.44 -14.02 11.19
C PHE A 813 -13.61 -13.17 10.67
N ILE A 814 -14.82 -13.61 11.01
CA ILE A 814 -16.09 -13.11 10.47
C ILE A 814 -16.79 -12.12 11.41
N ASP A 815 -16.26 -11.95 12.61
CA ASP A 815 -16.94 -11.34 13.75
C ASP A 815 -16.17 -10.10 14.23
N PHE A 816 -16.17 -9.05 13.41
CA PHE A 816 -15.44 -7.79 13.67
C PHE A 816 -16.38 -6.56 13.69
N GLY A 817 -17.64 -6.76 14.10
CA GLY A 817 -18.63 -5.70 14.29
C GLY A 817 -19.62 -5.51 13.13
N VAL A 818 -19.66 -6.44 12.17
CA VAL A 818 -20.67 -6.44 11.10
C VAL A 818 -21.98 -7.03 11.65
N GLU A 819 -23.12 -6.56 11.14
CA GLU A 819 -24.45 -7.05 11.57
C GLU A 819 -24.62 -8.56 11.37
N THR A 820 -25.31 -9.21 12.31
CA THR A 820 -25.39 -10.68 12.36
C THR A 820 -25.98 -11.28 11.09
N ASP A 821 -27.08 -10.71 10.57
CA ASP A 821 -27.73 -11.25 9.38
C ASP A 821 -26.86 -11.09 8.12
N ASP A 822 -26.10 -9.99 8.02
CA ASP A 822 -25.14 -9.76 6.93
C ASP A 822 -23.97 -10.76 6.99
N VAL A 823 -23.47 -11.07 8.19
CA VAL A 823 -22.43 -12.10 8.37
C VAL A 823 -22.96 -13.48 7.97
N LEU A 824 -24.18 -13.84 8.39
CA LEU A 824 -24.79 -15.12 8.05
C LEU A 824 -25.04 -15.26 6.54
N GLU A 825 -25.43 -14.18 5.85
CA GLU A 825 -25.52 -14.16 4.39
C GLU A 825 -24.13 -14.35 3.73
N SER A 826 -23.11 -13.64 4.23
CA SER A 826 -21.72 -13.78 3.77
C SER A 826 -21.18 -15.21 3.88
N LEU A 827 -21.65 -16.02 4.85
CA LEU A 827 -21.21 -17.42 4.99
C LEU A 827 -21.57 -18.28 3.77
N VAL A 828 -22.67 -17.96 3.08
CA VAL A 828 -23.06 -18.66 1.83
C VAL A 828 -22.00 -18.44 0.75
N HIS A 829 -21.51 -17.21 0.61
CA HIS A 829 -20.45 -16.86 -0.33
C HIS A 829 -19.08 -17.40 0.08
N LEU A 830 -18.83 -17.51 1.38
CA LEU A 830 -17.62 -18.18 1.88
C LEU A 830 -17.63 -19.69 1.58
N ALA A 831 -18.78 -20.36 1.71
CA ALA A 831 -18.94 -21.76 1.32
C ALA A 831 -18.77 -21.95 -0.20
N GLU A 832 -19.23 -20.98 -1.01
CA GLU A 832 -18.98 -20.94 -2.45
C GLU A 832 -17.49 -20.81 -2.76
N LEU A 833 -16.77 -19.85 -2.15
CA LEU A 833 -15.32 -19.72 -2.29
C LEU A 833 -14.61 -21.04 -1.99
N LYS A 834 -14.96 -21.70 -0.87
CA LYS A 834 -14.39 -23.00 -0.51
C LYS A 834 -14.58 -24.03 -1.63
N ARG A 835 -15.78 -24.14 -2.21
CA ARG A 835 -16.04 -25.05 -3.33
C ARG A 835 -15.20 -24.70 -4.56
N LEU A 836 -14.99 -23.41 -4.86
CA LEU A 836 -14.13 -22.98 -5.98
C LEU A 836 -12.66 -23.32 -5.73
N VAL A 837 -12.21 -23.39 -4.48
CA VAL A 837 -10.84 -23.83 -4.15
C VAL A 837 -10.67 -25.34 -4.34
N ASP A 838 -11.70 -26.12 -3.99
CA ASP A 838 -11.70 -27.58 -4.04
C ASP A 838 -11.96 -28.16 -5.45
N ASP A 839 -12.73 -27.46 -6.28
CA ASP A 839 -13.15 -27.93 -7.62
C ASP A 839 -12.65 -26.97 -8.72
N GLU A 840 -11.57 -27.37 -9.40
CA GLU A 840 -10.95 -26.60 -10.49
C GLU A 840 -11.90 -26.39 -11.68
N ALA A 841 -12.79 -27.36 -11.94
CA ALA A 841 -13.75 -27.24 -13.03
C ALA A 841 -14.82 -26.20 -12.67
N LEU A 842 -15.35 -26.24 -11.45
CA LEU A 842 -16.29 -25.23 -10.95
C LEU A 842 -15.67 -23.83 -10.93
N ARG A 843 -14.42 -23.74 -10.45
CA ARG A 843 -13.61 -22.51 -10.43
C ARG A 843 -13.48 -21.90 -11.79
N THR A 844 -13.00 -22.69 -12.75
CA THR A 844 -12.78 -22.24 -14.13
C THR A 844 -14.10 -21.76 -14.74
N ARG A 845 -15.20 -22.48 -14.51
CA ARG A 845 -16.53 -22.04 -14.98
C ARG A 845 -16.95 -20.69 -14.40
N HIS A 846 -16.81 -20.48 -13.10
CA HIS A 846 -17.22 -19.21 -12.46
C HIS A 846 -16.39 -18.04 -12.96
N VAL A 847 -15.07 -18.20 -12.95
CA VAL A 847 -14.14 -17.17 -13.42
C VAL A 847 -14.40 -16.80 -14.88
N LEU A 848 -14.64 -17.80 -15.75
CA LEU A 848 -14.96 -17.53 -17.14
C LEU A 848 -16.36 -16.96 -17.35
N ASN A 849 -17.34 -17.35 -16.53
CA ASN A 849 -18.68 -16.76 -16.58
C ASN A 849 -18.64 -15.28 -16.20
N GLU A 850 -17.98 -14.92 -15.10
CA GLU A 850 -17.81 -13.52 -14.70
C GLU A 850 -17.02 -12.74 -15.75
N TYR A 851 -15.93 -13.32 -16.27
CA TYR A 851 -15.19 -12.70 -17.36
C TYR A 851 -16.06 -12.45 -18.59
N LEU A 852 -16.97 -13.38 -18.95
CA LEU A 852 -17.92 -13.14 -20.03
C LEU A 852 -18.97 -12.09 -19.66
N ASP A 853 -19.47 -12.07 -18.43
CA ASP A 853 -20.48 -11.08 -17.98
C ASP A 853 -19.90 -9.66 -17.96
N GLU A 854 -18.62 -9.50 -17.55
CA GLU A 854 -17.88 -8.25 -17.61
C GLU A 854 -17.62 -7.78 -19.06
N ARG A 855 -17.31 -8.73 -19.95
CA ARG A 855 -16.90 -8.43 -21.33
C ARG A 855 -18.08 -8.32 -22.30
N LEU A 856 -19.21 -8.96 -22.00
CA LEU A 856 -20.42 -9.03 -22.85
C LEU A 856 -21.71 -8.72 -22.05
N PRO A 857 -21.81 -7.55 -21.39
CA PRO A 857 -22.96 -7.21 -20.57
C PRO A 857 -24.24 -7.16 -21.42
N GLY A 858 -25.22 -8.02 -21.11
CA GLY A 858 -26.51 -8.06 -21.82
C GLY A 858 -26.48 -8.69 -23.23
N ALA A 859 -25.32 -9.15 -23.71
CA ALA A 859 -25.15 -9.76 -25.04
C ALA A 859 -24.51 -11.17 -24.98
N ARG A 860 -24.54 -11.80 -23.81
CA ARG A 860 -23.90 -13.09 -23.55
C ARG A 860 -24.59 -14.23 -24.31
N PRO A 861 -23.87 -14.99 -25.16
CA PRO A 861 -24.42 -16.19 -25.78
C PRO A 861 -24.61 -17.29 -24.71
N ALA A 862 -25.51 -18.24 -24.95
CA ALA A 862 -25.59 -19.45 -24.14
C ALA A 862 -24.33 -20.28 -24.37
N VAL A 863 -23.48 -20.39 -23.34
CA VAL A 863 -22.20 -21.12 -23.39
C VAL A 863 -22.18 -22.22 -22.33
N THR A 864 -21.88 -23.44 -22.76
CA THR A 864 -21.59 -24.57 -21.87
C THR A 864 -20.09 -24.78 -21.77
N PHE A 865 -19.55 -24.77 -20.56
CA PHE A 865 -18.12 -24.96 -20.29
C PHE A 865 -17.79 -26.40 -19.87
N ASN A 866 -17.07 -27.10 -20.73
CA ASN A 866 -16.48 -28.42 -20.52
C ASN A 866 -15.00 -28.26 -20.15
N VAL A 867 -14.69 -28.37 -18.86
CA VAL A 867 -13.31 -28.32 -18.39
C VAL A 867 -12.68 -29.69 -18.59
N VAL A 868 -11.56 -29.76 -19.31
CA VAL A 868 -10.89 -31.00 -19.74
C VAL A 868 -9.39 -30.93 -19.48
N GLU A 869 -8.73 -32.07 -19.30
CA GLU A 869 -7.27 -32.14 -19.09
C GLU A 869 -6.47 -31.88 -20.38
N ALA A 870 -7.04 -32.25 -21.52
CA ALA A 870 -6.50 -32.00 -22.85
C ALA A 870 -7.63 -31.77 -23.85
N LEU A 871 -7.38 -30.99 -24.89
CA LEU A 871 -8.35 -30.80 -25.96
C LEU A 871 -8.56 -32.12 -26.73
N PRO A 872 -9.80 -32.42 -27.16
CA PRO A 872 -10.05 -33.57 -28.02
C PRO A 872 -9.28 -33.45 -29.34
N ALA A 873 -8.76 -34.57 -29.84
CA ALA A 873 -8.09 -34.62 -31.14
C ALA A 873 -9.07 -34.14 -32.22
N VAL A 874 -8.65 -33.16 -33.02
CA VAL A 874 -9.45 -32.62 -34.12
C VAL A 874 -9.69 -33.77 -35.11
N ALA A 875 -10.95 -34.16 -35.29
CA ALA A 875 -11.38 -35.17 -36.26
C ALA A 875 -11.39 -34.61 -37.68
#